data_AF-A0A955ZJP6-F1
#
_entry.id   AF-A0A955ZJP6-F1
#
_cell.length_a   1.000
_cell.length_b   1.000
_cell.length_c   1.000
_cell.angle_alpha   90.00
_cell.angle_beta   90.00
_cell.angle_gamma   90.00
#
_symmetry.space_group_name_H-M   'P 1'
#
loop_
_entity.id
_entity.type
_entity.pdbx_description
1 polymer ?
#
loop_
_entity_poly.entity_id
_entity_poly.type
_entity_poly.pdbx_seq_one_letter_code
_entity_poly.pdbx_strand_id
1 'polypeptide(L)'
;MAALGVHRIEIGIRSEYRDPRGESVARDVRRHLGARVDKVRTRDVYRIESDLSTDEAKRVLAELVDPVLQTGALGRLEDGPFGVAVTVAYKPGVTDPVGKSALVAVRDTLGRALPEGSAVYTSTLFLLDGISEADAERVALKLLANPVIQSISLQSHEAWRASAPDVSVPRVLDHARPPVERVELPDDDERLVALSKARLLSLTLEEMRAIRSHFQGRQALGLGSEPTDVELECLAQTWSEHCKHKIFNAEVRLEGEPEPIRSLFSTYIRGATKEVDRAVTEREGKSWLVSVFHDNAGVVECDEQFHLVYKVETHNSPSALDPYGGAITGIVGVNRDPFGTGLGAELSCNVWGYCFASPFYDGDLPRGLMHPRRIRDGVHHGVIDGGNQSGVPYGRGWEIFDTRFVGKPLVFCGTVGLLPVTVAGRPGHEKGARPGDRIVMVGGRIGADGIHGATFSSAALDESAPIQAVQIGDPITQKRMFDFLLEARERGLYTAITDNGAGGLSSSVGEMAEASGGARLDLSRAPLKYAGLAAWEILVSEAQERMTLSVAPEQLDELLALAERREVEATDVGEFTDSGVFHVVYGDETVAHLSMEFLHGGDPRLRIPARFAPPTHAEPEDSPPEDLGAALTEMVARLNLCSGEQKARHYDHEVKGLTVVKPFVGVGADVPAEATVFLVRHGSLHGYVLSEGVNPFYSDIDTHAMAHMVVDEAVRRQVAAGARLDRIALLDNFCWPDPVESPQNPDGAHKMAQLVRACRGLYEAAVAFGAPLISGKDSMKNDSTMGGVRVSVPPTLLVSAIGQMSDVRRAVTLDPKEPGEVLYLLGDTRDETGGSEYLRWRGERAKASAPLGQAAPYVGNRVPRIDPAAQLPLYRALEAAIAEGLVRAAAVPAKGGLGLALARMAMAAELGLSVRLPKSALPTDVLLFSESGGRFVVSVAKENERAFEAKLAGLACTRIGRVTAEPRLVIEDVLDVTVGDLKHAFKHTLGEA
;
A
#
# COMPACT_ATOMS: atom_id res chain seq x y z
N MET A 1 -43.47 16.10 -2.12
CA MET A 1 -42.87 15.29 -3.21
C MET A 1 -43.82 14.13 -3.51
N ALA A 2 -44.07 13.81 -4.79
CA ALA A 2 -44.77 12.57 -5.13
C ALA A 2 -43.93 11.39 -4.62
N ALA A 3 -44.57 10.37 -4.03
CA ALA A 3 -43.82 9.19 -3.56
C ALA A 3 -43.25 8.46 -4.79
N LEU A 4 -41.92 8.40 -4.90
CA LEU A 4 -41.25 7.62 -5.94
C LEU A 4 -41.58 6.13 -5.75
N GLY A 5 -41.83 5.44 -6.86
CA GLY A 5 -42.04 3.99 -6.87
C GLY A 5 -40.72 3.25 -6.89
N VAL A 6 -40.72 1.97 -6.49
CA VAL A 6 -39.53 1.11 -6.58
C VAL A 6 -39.79 -0.04 -7.54
N HIS A 7 -38.96 -0.14 -8.58
CA HIS A 7 -38.93 -1.30 -9.47
C HIS A 7 -37.77 -2.22 -9.08
N ARG A 8 -38.05 -3.52 -8.94
CA ARG A 8 -37.02 -4.52 -8.68
C ARG A 8 -36.64 -5.21 -9.98
N ILE A 9 -35.35 -5.26 -10.28
CA ILE A 9 -34.75 -6.07 -11.35
C ILE A 9 -33.88 -7.13 -10.69
N GLU A 10 -34.03 -8.38 -11.09
CA GLU A 10 -33.15 -9.47 -10.69
C GLU A 10 -32.50 -10.08 -11.92
N ILE A 11 -31.18 -10.26 -11.89
CA ILE A 11 -30.36 -10.78 -12.97
C ILE A 11 -29.58 -11.98 -12.47
N GLY A 12 -29.55 -13.06 -13.24
CA GLY A 12 -28.80 -14.27 -12.94
C GLY A 12 -28.16 -14.89 -14.18
N ILE A 13 -27.15 -15.74 -13.95
CA ILE A 13 -26.56 -16.55 -15.01
C ILE A 13 -27.56 -17.60 -15.49
N ARG A 14 -27.67 -17.78 -16.82
CA ARG A 14 -28.55 -18.82 -17.39
C ARG A 14 -28.07 -20.22 -16.98
N SER A 15 -29.03 -21.14 -16.81
CA SER A 15 -28.80 -22.46 -16.23
C SER A 15 -27.83 -23.36 -17.01
N GLU A 16 -27.68 -23.11 -18.31
CA GLU A 16 -26.77 -23.83 -19.22
C GLU A 16 -25.31 -23.39 -19.08
N TYR A 17 -25.05 -22.25 -18.42
CA TYR A 17 -23.70 -21.77 -18.16
C TYR A 17 -23.29 -22.01 -16.71
N ARG A 18 -21.97 -22.05 -16.49
CA ARG A 18 -21.38 -22.09 -15.16
C ARG A 18 -21.54 -20.72 -14.51
N ASP A 19 -21.76 -20.68 -13.20
CA ASP A 19 -21.76 -19.46 -12.39
C ASP A 19 -20.41 -19.37 -11.65
N PRO A 20 -19.41 -18.65 -12.20
CA PRO A 20 -18.06 -18.64 -11.63
C PRO A 20 -18.02 -17.99 -10.24
N ARG A 21 -18.88 -16.99 -9.99
CA ARG A 21 -18.99 -16.32 -8.69
C ARG A 21 -19.55 -17.29 -7.66
N GLY A 22 -20.61 -18.03 -8.01
CA GLY A 22 -21.17 -19.10 -7.18
C GLY A 22 -20.17 -20.23 -6.91
N GLU A 23 -19.46 -20.70 -7.92
CA GLU A 23 -18.42 -21.72 -7.77
C GLU A 23 -17.25 -21.26 -6.89
N SER A 24 -16.85 -19.99 -6.97
CA SER A 24 -15.84 -19.39 -6.08
C SER A 24 -16.33 -19.42 -4.64
N VAL A 25 -17.55 -18.92 -4.38
CA VAL A 25 -18.16 -18.97 -3.04
C VAL A 25 -18.21 -20.41 -2.51
N ALA A 26 -18.64 -21.38 -3.32
CA ALA A 26 -18.69 -22.77 -2.89
C ALA A 26 -17.31 -23.32 -2.49
N ARG A 27 -16.26 -22.90 -3.20
CA ARG A 27 -14.87 -23.24 -2.89
C ARG A 27 -14.41 -22.58 -1.58
N ASP A 28 -14.74 -21.31 -1.39
CA ASP A 28 -14.38 -20.51 -0.22
C ASP A 28 -15.09 -21.02 1.04
N VAL A 29 -16.36 -21.40 0.95
CA VAL A 29 -17.12 -22.06 2.02
C VAL A 29 -16.40 -23.33 2.49
N ARG A 30 -15.94 -24.16 1.54
CA ARG A 30 -15.19 -25.38 1.85
C ARG A 30 -13.82 -25.06 2.45
N ARG A 31 -13.06 -24.14 1.83
CA ARG A 31 -11.68 -23.81 2.20
C ARG A 31 -11.57 -23.08 3.54
N HIS A 32 -12.49 -22.15 3.84
CA HIS A 32 -12.37 -21.27 5.00
C HIS A 32 -13.26 -21.68 6.18
N LEU A 33 -14.38 -22.35 5.94
CA LEU A 33 -15.33 -22.71 7.02
C LEU A 33 -15.47 -24.21 7.25
N GLY A 34 -14.87 -25.04 6.38
CA GLY A 34 -15.03 -26.49 6.41
C GLY A 34 -16.47 -26.96 6.20
N ALA A 35 -17.35 -26.08 5.73
CA ALA A 35 -18.76 -26.39 5.48
C ALA A 35 -18.92 -26.99 4.07
N ARG A 36 -19.97 -27.80 3.90
CA ARG A 36 -20.38 -28.32 2.60
C ARG A 36 -21.54 -27.50 2.05
N VAL A 37 -21.38 -27.07 0.80
CA VAL A 37 -22.43 -26.53 -0.03
C VAL A 37 -22.34 -27.23 -1.38
N ASP A 38 -23.45 -27.77 -1.87
CA ASP A 38 -23.46 -28.59 -3.09
C ASP A 38 -23.46 -27.72 -4.34
N LYS A 39 -24.20 -26.60 -4.30
CA LYS A 39 -24.28 -25.62 -5.39
C LYS A 39 -24.57 -24.24 -4.82
N VAL A 40 -23.99 -23.22 -5.46
CA VAL A 40 -24.29 -21.81 -5.19
C VAL A 40 -24.68 -21.15 -6.49
N ARG A 41 -25.78 -20.42 -6.50
CA ARG A 41 -26.19 -19.53 -7.60
C ARG A 41 -26.22 -18.10 -7.10
N THR A 42 -25.77 -17.17 -7.92
CA THR A 42 -25.68 -15.76 -7.58
C THR A 42 -26.65 -14.94 -8.43
N ARG A 43 -27.28 -13.94 -7.83
CA ARG A 43 -28.11 -12.96 -8.53
C ARG A 43 -27.72 -11.55 -8.13
N ASP A 44 -27.68 -10.67 -9.11
CA ASP A 44 -27.59 -9.25 -8.87
C ASP A 44 -29.01 -8.68 -8.85
N VAL A 45 -29.31 -7.91 -7.80
CA VAL A 45 -30.63 -7.34 -7.56
C VAL A 45 -30.49 -5.83 -7.55
N TYR A 46 -31.22 -5.16 -8.42
CA TYR A 46 -31.30 -3.71 -8.52
C TYR A 46 -32.70 -3.26 -8.09
N ARG A 47 -32.78 -2.34 -7.13
CA ARG A 47 -34.02 -1.68 -6.71
C ARG A 47 -33.94 -0.23 -7.14
N ILE A 48 -34.72 0.13 -8.16
CA ILE A 48 -34.69 1.44 -8.80
C ILE A 48 -35.84 2.26 -8.23
N GLU A 49 -35.50 3.21 -7.37
CA GLU A 49 -36.42 4.19 -6.82
C GLU A 49 -36.51 5.40 -7.75
N SER A 50 -37.61 5.53 -8.50
CA SER A 50 -37.82 6.63 -9.45
C SER A 50 -39.28 6.69 -9.95
N ASP A 51 -39.55 7.51 -10.97
CA ASP A 51 -40.85 7.67 -11.62
C ASP A 51 -41.06 6.77 -12.85
N LEU A 52 -40.31 5.66 -12.93
CA LEU A 52 -40.33 4.78 -14.10
C LEU A 52 -41.71 4.15 -14.33
N SER A 53 -42.17 4.19 -15.58
CA SER A 53 -43.22 3.31 -16.07
C SER A 53 -42.71 1.86 -16.18
N THR A 54 -43.63 0.90 -16.23
CA THR A 54 -43.27 -0.52 -16.42
C THR A 54 -42.50 -0.76 -17.72
N ASP A 55 -42.81 -0.04 -18.79
CA ASP A 55 -42.11 -0.21 -20.07
C ASP A 55 -40.70 0.42 -20.06
N GLU A 56 -40.51 1.54 -19.35
CA GLU A 56 -39.17 2.06 -19.08
C GLU A 56 -38.35 1.07 -18.22
N ALA A 57 -38.96 0.48 -17.19
CA ALA A 57 -38.29 -0.53 -16.38
C ALA A 57 -37.88 -1.77 -17.19
N LYS A 58 -38.68 -2.20 -18.19
CA LYS A 58 -38.29 -3.27 -19.12
C LYS A 58 -37.11 -2.90 -20.02
N ARG A 59 -37.05 -1.64 -20.48
CA ARG A 59 -35.92 -1.14 -21.28
C ARG A 59 -34.64 -1.15 -20.45
N VAL A 60 -34.71 -0.66 -19.21
CA VAL A 60 -33.59 -0.70 -18.26
C VAL A 60 -33.16 -2.15 -17.99
N LEU A 61 -34.11 -3.07 -17.76
CA LEU A 61 -33.79 -4.49 -17.62
C LEU A 61 -33.02 -5.03 -18.82
N ALA A 62 -33.45 -4.71 -20.04
CA ALA A 62 -32.79 -5.18 -21.25
C ALA A 62 -31.36 -4.64 -21.41
N GLU A 63 -31.09 -3.43 -20.91
CA GLU A 63 -29.74 -2.85 -20.90
C GLU A 63 -28.82 -3.52 -19.85
N LEU A 64 -29.35 -3.76 -18.65
CA LEU A 64 -28.54 -4.30 -17.55
C LEU A 64 -28.22 -5.80 -17.71
N VAL A 65 -28.96 -6.53 -18.56
CA VAL A 65 -28.78 -7.98 -18.76
C VAL A 65 -27.83 -8.24 -19.92
N ASP A 66 -26.75 -8.99 -19.66
CA ASP A 66 -25.95 -9.60 -20.72
C ASP A 66 -26.81 -10.61 -21.51
N PRO A 67 -27.12 -10.35 -22.80
CA PRO A 67 -28.05 -11.18 -23.56
C PRO A 67 -27.47 -12.54 -23.97
N VAL A 68 -26.18 -12.79 -23.72
CA VAL A 68 -25.50 -14.06 -23.99
C VAL A 68 -25.52 -14.95 -22.75
N LEU A 69 -25.02 -14.42 -21.62
CA LEU A 69 -24.76 -15.21 -20.40
C LEU A 69 -25.86 -15.13 -19.35
N GLN A 70 -26.66 -14.07 -19.38
CA GLN A 70 -27.58 -13.74 -18.30
C GLN A 70 -29.06 -13.82 -18.75
N THR A 71 -29.91 -13.94 -17.74
CA THR A 71 -31.35 -13.75 -17.83
C THR A 71 -31.77 -12.84 -16.70
N GLY A 72 -32.81 -12.04 -16.91
CA GLY A 72 -33.31 -11.15 -15.87
C GLY A 72 -34.82 -10.98 -15.92
N ALA A 73 -35.38 -10.52 -14.80
CA ALA A 73 -36.81 -10.35 -14.62
C ALA A 73 -37.11 -9.05 -13.85
N LEU A 74 -38.23 -8.42 -14.19
CA LEU A 74 -38.88 -7.45 -13.30
C LEU A 74 -39.57 -8.23 -12.17
N GLY A 75 -39.29 -7.86 -10.93
CA GLY A 75 -39.63 -8.68 -9.78
C GLY A 75 -38.53 -9.70 -9.54
N ARG A 76 -38.85 -11.00 -9.52
CA ARG A 76 -37.94 -12.11 -9.19
C ARG A 76 -37.69 -13.01 -10.38
N LEU A 77 -36.51 -13.63 -10.41
CA LEU A 77 -36.19 -14.71 -11.32
C LEU A 77 -36.60 -16.04 -10.67
N GLU A 78 -37.34 -16.91 -11.36
CA GLU A 78 -37.58 -18.29 -10.91
C GLU A 78 -36.62 -19.24 -11.61
N ASP A 79 -35.73 -19.86 -10.83
CA ASP A 79 -34.62 -20.69 -11.34
C ASP A 79 -34.56 -22.07 -10.67
N GLY A 80 -35.68 -22.55 -10.14
CA GLY A 80 -35.83 -23.85 -9.49
C GLY A 80 -35.62 -23.82 -7.97
N PRO A 81 -35.79 -24.98 -7.29
CA PRO A 81 -35.70 -25.05 -5.84
C PRO A 81 -34.28 -24.80 -5.34
N PHE A 82 -34.16 -24.29 -4.12
CA PHE A 82 -32.88 -24.15 -3.41
C PHE A 82 -33.01 -24.49 -1.92
N GLY A 83 -31.89 -24.56 -1.20
CA GLY A 83 -31.90 -24.71 0.25
C GLY A 83 -32.24 -23.39 0.96
N VAL A 84 -31.27 -22.47 0.97
CA VAL A 84 -31.35 -21.18 1.67
C VAL A 84 -30.95 -20.04 0.74
N ALA A 85 -31.77 -19.00 0.68
CA ALA A 85 -31.45 -17.73 0.05
C ALA A 85 -30.80 -16.79 1.07
N VAL A 86 -29.61 -16.28 0.75
CA VAL A 86 -28.88 -15.27 1.53
C VAL A 86 -28.82 -13.98 0.71
N THR A 87 -29.49 -12.92 1.16
CA THR A 87 -29.38 -11.59 0.56
C THR A 87 -28.36 -10.77 1.31
N VAL A 88 -27.39 -10.19 0.61
CA VAL A 88 -26.40 -9.25 1.14
C VAL A 88 -26.63 -7.89 0.49
N ALA A 89 -26.97 -6.88 1.29
CA ALA A 89 -27.30 -5.53 0.82
C ALA A 89 -26.59 -4.47 1.66
N TYR A 90 -26.26 -3.32 1.09
CA TYR A 90 -25.70 -2.21 1.86
C TYR A 90 -26.69 -1.68 2.91
N LYS A 91 -26.17 -1.28 4.08
CA LYS A 91 -26.96 -0.60 5.12
C LYS A 91 -27.33 0.82 4.68
N PRO A 92 -28.38 1.43 5.25
CA PRO A 92 -28.69 2.84 5.02
C PRO A 92 -27.48 3.74 5.26
N GLY A 93 -27.22 4.67 4.33
CA GLY A 93 -26.14 5.66 4.41
C GLY A 93 -24.79 5.18 3.87
N VAL A 94 -24.62 3.88 3.68
CA VAL A 94 -23.43 3.32 3.07
C VAL A 94 -23.43 3.60 1.56
N THR A 95 -22.26 3.93 1.00
CA THR A 95 -22.12 4.13 -0.45
C THR A 95 -22.30 2.83 -1.19
N ASP A 96 -23.14 2.86 -2.22
CA ASP A 96 -23.34 1.79 -3.19
C ASP A 96 -22.76 2.22 -4.57
N PRO A 97 -21.48 1.91 -4.87
CA PRO A 97 -20.85 2.34 -6.12
C PRO A 97 -21.53 1.75 -7.37
N VAL A 98 -22.00 0.50 -7.28
CA VAL A 98 -22.72 -0.17 -8.37
C VAL A 98 -24.08 0.48 -8.58
N GLY A 99 -24.78 0.82 -7.50
CA GLY A 99 -26.03 1.58 -7.54
C GLY A 99 -25.87 2.94 -8.21
N LYS A 100 -24.82 3.69 -7.90
CA LYS A 100 -24.52 4.96 -8.59
C LYS A 100 -24.30 4.76 -10.09
N SER A 101 -23.48 3.79 -10.46
CA SER A 101 -23.20 3.47 -11.88
C SER A 101 -24.46 3.01 -12.62
N ALA A 102 -25.28 2.19 -11.97
CA ALA A 102 -26.56 1.74 -12.51
C ALA A 102 -27.55 2.90 -12.69
N LEU A 103 -27.56 3.89 -11.79
CA LEU A 103 -28.39 5.09 -11.95
C LEU A 103 -28.00 5.91 -13.19
N VAL A 104 -26.69 6.00 -13.49
CA VAL A 104 -26.20 6.61 -14.73
C VAL A 104 -26.69 5.81 -15.93
N ALA A 105 -26.50 4.48 -15.93
CA ALA A 105 -27.00 3.61 -16.99
C ALA A 105 -28.52 3.76 -17.21
N VAL A 106 -29.31 3.92 -16.14
CA VAL A 106 -30.77 4.19 -16.25
C VAL A 106 -31.02 5.50 -16.99
N ARG A 107 -30.32 6.59 -16.63
CA ARG A 107 -30.48 7.89 -17.30
C ARG A 107 -30.13 7.81 -18.78
N ASP A 108 -29.01 7.18 -19.11
CA ASP A 108 -28.52 7.01 -20.47
C ASP A 108 -29.47 6.17 -21.32
N THR A 109 -29.95 5.05 -20.77
CA THR A 109 -30.91 4.14 -21.43
C THR A 109 -32.20 4.87 -21.79
N LEU A 110 -32.64 5.79 -20.94
CA LEU A 110 -33.91 6.51 -21.11
C LEU A 110 -33.75 7.80 -21.90
N GLY A 111 -32.55 8.39 -21.93
CA GLY A 111 -32.26 9.66 -22.59
C GLY A 111 -32.95 10.85 -21.91
N ARG A 112 -33.20 10.77 -20.59
CA ARG A 112 -33.83 11.84 -19.81
C ARG A 112 -33.29 11.94 -18.39
N ALA A 113 -33.42 13.13 -17.81
CA ALA A 113 -33.23 13.31 -16.38
C ALA A 113 -34.27 12.52 -15.57
N LEU A 114 -33.86 12.06 -14.39
CA LEU A 114 -34.74 11.44 -13.41
C LEU A 114 -35.13 12.47 -12.33
N PRO A 115 -36.27 12.31 -11.66
CA PRO A 115 -36.66 13.17 -10.55
C PRO A 115 -35.59 13.24 -9.45
N GLU A 116 -35.51 14.38 -8.78
CA GLU A 116 -34.70 14.54 -7.57
C GLU A 116 -35.04 13.46 -6.54
N GLY A 117 -34.02 12.88 -5.91
CA GLY A 117 -34.16 11.75 -5.01
C GLY A 117 -34.20 10.36 -5.67
N SER A 118 -34.13 10.27 -7.01
CA SER A 118 -34.03 8.96 -7.68
C SER A 118 -32.71 8.27 -7.35
N ALA A 119 -32.77 6.97 -7.05
CA ALA A 119 -31.62 6.17 -6.65
C ALA A 119 -31.74 4.71 -7.12
N VAL A 120 -30.61 4.02 -7.25
CA VAL A 120 -30.57 2.58 -7.44
C VAL A 120 -29.83 1.97 -6.25
N TYR A 121 -30.43 0.93 -5.67
CA TYR A 121 -29.87 0.18 -4.56
C TYR A 121 -29.63 -1.26 -4.97
N THR A 122 -28.42 -1.74 -4.74
CA THR A 122 -27.98 -3.06 -5.16
C THR A 122 -27.89 -4.02 -3.97
N SER A 123 -28.10 -5.29 -4.28
CA SER A 123 -27.80 -6.39 -3.36
C SER A 123 -27.45 -7.62 -4.15
N THR A 124 -26.68 -8.52 -3.53
CA THR A 124 -26.43 -9.84 -4.09
C THR A 124 -27.29 -10.87 -3.37
N LEU A 125 -27.95 -11.73 -4.13
CA LEU A 125 -28.65 -12.89 -3.63
C LEU A 125 -27.84 -14.16 -3.92
N PHE A 126 -27.51 -14.92 -2.88
CA PHE A 126 -26.86 -16.22 -2.97
C PHE A 126 -27.87 -17.31 -2.65
N LEU A 127 -28.11 -18.21 -3.60
CA LEU A 127 -28.96 -19.38 -3.41
C LEU A 127 -28.06 -20.57 -3.11
N LEU A 128 -28.08 -21.05 -1.87
CA LEU A 128 -27.20 -22.09 -1.35
C LEU A 128 -27.95 -23.43 -1.26
N ASP A 129 -27.40 -24.47 -1.89
CA ASP A 129 -27.96 -25.82 -1.92
C ASP A 129 -27.15 -26.79 -1.04
N GLY A 130 -27.84 -27.73 -0.39
CA GLY A 130 -27.20 -28.77 0.42
C GLY A 130 -26.60 -28.28 1.74
N ILE A 131 -27.06 -27.14 2.25
CA ILE A 131 -26.58 -26.49 3.48
C ILE A 131 -27.70 -26.32 4.51
N SER A 132 -27.35 -26.34 5.80
CA SER A 132 -28.27 -26.00 6.89
C SER A 132 -28.47 -24.48 7.01
N GLU A 133 -29.59 -24.01 7.59
CA GLU A 133 -29.79 -22.58 7.86
C GLU A 133 -28.70 -22.00 8.77
N ALA A 134 -28.28 -22.74 9.80
CA ALA A 134 -27.22 -22.33 10.72
C ALA A 134 -25.86 -22.19 10.02
N ASP A 135 -25.51 -23.12 9.12
CA ASP A 135 -24.29 -23.00 8.32
C ASP A 135 -24.40 -21.88 7.28
N ALA A 136 -25.58 -21.66 6.69
CA ALA A 136 -25.80 -20.55 5.77
C ALA A 136 -25.63 -19.18 6.47
N GLU A 137 -26.10 -19.04 7.71
CA GLU A 137 -25.87 -17.85 8.52
C GLU A 137 -24.38 -17.64 8.82
N ARG A 138 -23.68 -18.72 9.18
CA ARG A 138 -22.23 -18.69 9.39
C ARG A 138 -21.48 -18.29 8.11
N VAL A 139 -21.86 -18.84 6.95
CA VAL A 139 -21.31 -18.47 5.63
C VAL A 139 -21.55 -17.00 5.34
N ALA A 140 -22.77 -16.52 5.57
CA ALA A 140 -23.13 -15.13 5.33
C ALA A 140 -22.27 -14.16 6.17
N LEU A 141 -22.16 -14.40 7.48
CA LEU A 141 -21.44 -13.54 8.42
C LEU A 141 -19.91 -13.61 8.29
N LYS A 142 -19.37 -14.76 7.90
CA LYS A 142 -17.91 -14.99 7.88
C LYS A 142 -17.28 -14.84 6.49
N LEU A 143 -18.05 -14.96 5.41
CA LEU A 143 -17.52 -14.92 4.04
C LEU A 143 -18.25 -13.95 3.11
N LEU A 144 -19.59 -13.95 3.08
CA LEU A 144 -20.32 -13.26 2.01
C LEU A 144 -20.57 -11.78 2.27
N ALA A 145 -20.65 -11.39 3.54
CA ALA A 145 -20.96 -10.02 3.92
C ALA A 145 -19.92 -9.46 4.88
N ASN A 146 -19.67 -8.17 4.73
CA ASN A 146 -19.08 -7.37 5.79
C ASN A 146 -20.22 -6.80 6.66
N PRO A 147 -20.48 -7.37 7.86
CA PRO A 147 -21.61 -6.96 8.70
C PRO A 147 -21.49 -5.53 9.23
N VAL A 148 -20.35 -4.86 9.04
CA VAL A 148 -20.16 -3.45 9.34
C VAL A 148 -21.00 -2.59 8.40
N ILE A 149 -20.87 -2.81 7.10
CA ILE A 149 -21.45 -1.97 6.04
C ILE A 149 -22.64 -2.64 5.34
N GLN A 150 -22.84 -3.95 5.52
CA GLN A 150 -23.89 -4.72 4.88
C GLN A 150 -24.85 -5.34 5.89
N SER A 151 -26.09 -5.50 5.46
CA SER A 151 -27.15 -6.25 6.10
C SER A 151 -27.28 -7.61 5.41
N ILE A 152 -27.71 -8.60 6.20
CA ILE A 152 -27.91 -9.97 5.75
C ILE A 152 -29.35 -10.36 6.02
N SER A 153 -30.00 -10.98 5.05
CA SER A 153 -31.31 -11.60 5.21
C SER A 153 -31.26 -13.04 4.73
N LEU A 154 -31.82 -13.97 5.52
CA LEU A 154 -31.89 -15.39 5.21
C LEU A 154 -33.34 -15.83 5.04
N GLN A 155 -33.61 -16.63 4.01
CA GLN A 155 -34.93 -17.21 3.76
C GLN A 155 -34.79 -18.64 3.25
N SER A 156 -35.58 -19.57 3.80
CA SER A 156 -35.78 -20.88 3.19
C SER A 156 -36.47 -20.73 1.83
N HIS A 157 -36.35 -21.72 0.94
CA HIS A 157 -37.04 -21.66 -0.35
C HIS A 157 -38.57 -21.54 -0.24
N GLU A 158 -39.18 -22.17 0.76
CA GLU A 158 -40.62 -22.05 1.04
C GLU A 158 -41.00 -20.63 1.47
N ALA A 159 -40.27 -20.06 2.43
CA ALA A 159 -40.49 -18.69 2.89
C ALA A 159 -40.23 -17.66 1.78
N TRP A 160 -39.20 -17.89 0.96
CA TRP A 160 -38.90 -17.09 -0.20
C TRP A 160 -40.06 -17.12 -1.20
N ARG A 161 -40.55 -18.30 -1.62
CA ARG A 161 -41.71 -18.38 -2.55
C ARG A 161 -42.99 -17.78 -1.99
N ALA A 162 -43.22 -17.89 -0.68
CA ALA A 162 -44.42 -17.36 -0.03
C ALA A 162 -44.41 -15.82 0.13
N SER A 163 -43.24 -15.17 0.05
CA SER A 163 -43.11 -13.72 0.21
C SER A 163 -43.19 -12.96 -1.12
N ALA A 164 -43.66 -11.71 -1.09
CA ALA A 164 -43.60 -10.82 -2.24
C ALA A 164 -42.16 -10.36 -2.53
N PRO A 165 -41.81 -10.01 -3.79
CA PRO A 165 -40.52 -9.40 -4.12
C PRO A 165 -40.19 -8.22 -3.22
N ASP A 166 -39.01 -8.26 -2.60
CA ASP A 166 -38.55 -7.21 -1.69
C ASP A 166 -38.20 -5.93 -2.46
N VAL A 167 -39.07 -4.94 -2.34
CA VAL A 167 -38.92 -3.59 -2.89
C VAL A 167 -38.50 -2.57 -1.82
N SER A 168 -38.09 -3.02 -0.64
CA SER A 168 -37.57 -2.12 0.39
C SER A 168 -36.22 -1.54 -0.04
N VAL A 169 -36.03 -0.25 0.24
CA VAL A 169 -34.80 0.47 -0.08
C VAL A 169 -34.20 1.04 1.20
N PRO A 170 -32.88 0.98 1.39
CA PRO A 170 -32.20 1.44 2.60
C PRO A 170 -32.09 2.98 2.63
N ARG A 171 -33.23 3.67 2.73
CA ARG A 171 -33.28 5.13 2.86
C ARG A 171 -32.66 5.54 4.20
N VAL A 172 -31.84 6.59 4.16
CA VAL A 172 -31.54 7.34 5.38
C VAL A 172 -32.71 8.27 5.64
N LEU A 173 -33.29 8.19 6.83
CA LEU A 173 -34.33 9.13 7.24
C LEU A 173 -33.67 10.48 7.51
N ASP A 174 -34.37 11.59 7.24
CA ASP A 174 -33.87 12.92 7.60
C ASP A 174 -33.63 12.97 9.12
N HIS A 175 -32.36 12.99 9.50
CA HIS A 175 -31.95 13.17 10.88
C HIS A 175 -31.50 14.61 11.08
N ALA A 176 -31.99 15.24 12.15
CA ALA A 176 -31.46 16.53 12.57
C ALA A 176 -29.99 16.38 12.93
N ARG A 177 -29.15 17.32 12.47
CA ARG A 177 -27.74 17.40 12.87
C ARG A 177 -27.65 17.52 14.41
N PRO A 178 -26.78 16.74 15.06
CA PRO A 178 -26.45 16.95 16.47
C PRO A 178 -25.90 18.37 16.72
N PRO A 179 -26.29 19.04 17.83
CA PRO A 179 -25.72 20.34 18.18
C PRO A 179 -24.21 20.21 18.46
N VAL A 180 -23.46 21.29 18.26
CA VAL A 180 -22.04 21.36 18.61
C VAL A 180 -21.90 21.28 20.13
N GLU A 181 -21.08 20.35 20.61
CA GLU A 181 -20.81 20.18 22.03
C GLU A 181 -19.68 21.10 22.50
N ARG A 182 -19.82 21.68 23.70
CA ARG A 182 -18.73 22.31 24.45
C ARG A 182 -18.14 21.28 25.40
N VAL A 183 -16.85 21.01 25.28
CA VAL A 183 -16.19 19.94 26.04
C VAL A 183 -15.46 20.53 27.24
N GLU A 184 -15.92 20.21 28.45
CA GLU A 184 -15.25 20.59 29.68
C GLU A 184 -13.90 19.85 29.80
N LEU A 185 -12.81 20.60 29.96
CA LEU A 185 -11.47 20.04 30.18
C LEU A 185 -11.15 20.06 31.69
N PRO A 186 -11.18 18.90 32.38
CA PRO A 186 -10.97 18.85 33.83
C PRO A 186 -9.55 19.29 34.25
N ASP A 187 -9.43 19.83 35.46
CA ASP A 187 -8.13 20.17 36.06
C ASP A 187 -7.34 18.93 36.51
N ASP A 188 -8.04 17.82 36.75
CA ASP A 188 -7.48 16.53 37.17
C ASP A 188 -6.91 15.71 36.00
N ASP A 189 -5.67 15.23 36.16
CA ASP A 189 -4.95 14.52 35.10
C ASP A 189 -5.57 13.15 34.78
N GLU A 190 -6.05 12.42 35.78
CA GLU A 190 -6.69 11.11 35.56
C GLU A 190 -7.97 11.26 34.73
N ARG A 191 -8.78 12.27 35.04
CA ARG A 191 -9.98 12.61 34.28
C ARG A 191 -9.66 13.12 32.87
N LEU A 192 -8.57 13.85 32.65
CA LEU A 192 -8.15 14.25 31.30
C LEU A 192 -7.78 13.03 30.44
N VAL A 193 -7.01 12.09 31.00
CA VAL A 193 -6.66 10.84 30.30
C VAL A 193 -7.91 10.02 30.02
N ALA A 194 -8.83 9.94 30.97
CA ALA A 194 -10.11 9.24 30.78
C ALA A 194 -10.95 9.88 29.67
N LEU A 195 -10.99 11.21 29.57
CA LEU A 195 -11.68 11.94 28.49
C LEU A 195 -11.07 11.61 27.13
N SER A 196 -9.75 11.69 27.00
CA SER A 196 -9.02 11.33 25.76
C SER A 196 -9.34 9.91 25.30
N LYS A 197 -9.36 8.96 26.25
CA LYS A 197 -9.72 7.56 25.97
C LYS A 197 -11.19 7.39 25.59
N ALA A 198 -12.11 8.02 26.32
CA ALA A 198 -13.55 7.90 26.08
C ALA A 198 -13.98 8.45 24.71
N ARG A 199 -13.28 9.49 24.22
CA ARG A 199 -13.51 10.11 22.91
C ARG A 199 -12.58 9.59 21.80
N LEU A 200 -11.73 8.60 22.07
CA LEU A 200 -10.79 8.02 21.10
C LEU A 200 -9.81 9.05 20.47
N LEU A 201 -9.49 10.12 21.20
CA LEU A 201 -8.62 11.20 20.72
C LEU A 201 -7.16 10.76 20.55
N SER A 202 -6.76 9.72 21.28
CA SER A 202 -5.37 9.21 21.29
C SER A 202 -4.32 10.28 21.66
N LEU A 203 -4.74 11.29 22.43
CA LEU A 203 -3.89 12.34 22.95
C LEU A 203 -3.28 11.93 24.30
N THR A 204 -1.98 12.19 24.45
CA THR A 204 -1.21 12.04 25.67
C THR A 204 -1.62 13.07 26.72
N LEU A 205 -1.22 12.83 27.98
CA LEU A 205 -1.50 13.77 29.07
C LEU A 205 -0.87 15.15 28.81
N GLU A 206 0.34 15.21 28.24
CA GLU A 206 1.01 16.48 27.94
C GLU A 206 0.26 17.26 26.85
N GLU A 207 -0.22 16.59 25.81
CA GLU A 207 -1.04 17.20 24.76
C GLU A 207 -2.37 17.72 25.34
N MET A 208 -3.07 16.91 26.13
CA MET A 208 -4.32 17.32 26.78
C MET A 208 -4.13 18.54 27.70
N ARG A 209 -3.00 18.63 28.40
CA ARG A 209 -2.63 19.81 29.20
C ARG A 209 -2.35 21.04 28.33
N ALA A 210 -1.63 20.87 27.22
CA ALA A 210 -1.35 21.96 26.28
C ALA A 210 -2.65 22.52 25.68
N ILE A 211 -3.57 21.64 25.29
CA ILE A 211 -4.92 22.01 24.84
C ILE A 211 -5.63 22.76 25.97
N ARG A 212 -5.75 22.20 27.18
CA ARG A 212 -6.40 22.88 28.31
C ARG A 212 -5.85 24.29 28.54
N SER A 213 -4.53 24.46 28.53
CA SER A 213 -3.90 25.77 28.71
C SER A 213 -4.21 26.75 27.56
N HIS A 214 -4.33 26.27 26.32
CA HIS A 214 -4.69 27.12 25.18
C HIS A 214 -6.11 27.70 25.30
N PHE A 215 -7.10 26.88 25.69
CA PHE A 215 -8.50 27.32 25.73
C PHE A 215 -8.86 28.15 26.97
N GLN A 216 -8.07 28.07 28.06
CA GLN A 216 -8.27 28.87 29.27
C GLN A 216 -8.17 30.40 29.06
N GLY A 217 -7.58 30.88 27.94
CA GLY A 217 -7.33 32.31 27.66
C GLY A 217 -8.20 32.99 26.58
N ARG A 218 -9.12 32.28 25.91
CA ARG A 218 -9.79 32.78 24.69
C ARG A 218 -11.02 33.66 24.88
N GLN A 219 -11.39 33.99 26.12
CA GLN A 219 -12.53 34.87 26.43
C GLN A 219 -12.41 36.26 25.79
N ALA A 220 -11.17 36.74 25.58
CA ALA A 220 -10.89 38.01 24.89
C ALA A 220 -11.35 38.03 23.41
N LEU A 221 -11.60 36.87 22.81
CA LEU A 221 -12.10 36.71 21.43
C LEU A 221 -13.62 36.56 21.36
N GLY A 222 -14.34 36.75 22.49
CA GLY A 222 -15.79 36.55 22.57
C GLY A 222 -16.23 35.08 22.50
N LEU A 223 -15.29 34.15 22.63
CA LEU A 223 -15.53 32.71 22.62
C LEU A 223 -15.51 32.13 24.05
N GLY A 224 -16.29 31.08 24.30
CA GLY A 224 -16.26 30.36 25.59
C GLY A 224 -14.88 29.75 25.89
N SER A 225 -14.59 29.51 27.17
CA SER A 225 -13.30 28.93 27.64
C SER A 225 -13.16 27.43 27.39
N GLU A 226 -14.21 26.78 26.88
CA GLU A 226 -14.23 25.36 26.55
C GLU A 226 -14.06 25.19 25.03
N PRO A 227 -13.22 24.24 24.57
CA PRO A 227 -13.18 23.85 23.18
C PRO A 227 -14.54 23.30 22.74
N THR A 228 -14.86 23.46 21.47
CA THR A 228 -15.91 22.63 20.86
C THR A 228 -15.39 21.21 20.61
N ASP A 229 -16.31 20.26 20.46
CA ASP A 229 -15.98 18.93 19.92
C ASP A 229 -15.23 19.02 18.58
N VAL A 230 -15.63 19.91 17.68
CA VAL A 230 -14.95 20.15 16.39
C VAL A 230 -13.49 20.59 16.59
N GLU A 231 -13.22 21.52 17.51
CA GLU A 231 -11.87 21.98 17.81
C GLU A 231 -11.01 20.86 18.40
N LEU A 232 -11.57 20.07 19.31
CA LEU A 232 -10.86 18.99 19.98
C LEU A 232 -10.56 17.82 19.03
N GLU A 233 -11.51 17.43 18.19
CA GLU A 233 -11.34 16.38 17.17
C GLU A 233 -10.35 16.83 16.09
N CYS A 234 -10.41 18.09 15.64
CA CYS A 234 -9.44 18.66 14.71
C CYS A 234 -8.01 18.56 15.27
N LEU A 235 -7.79 19.00 16.51
CA LEU A 235 -6.49 18.89 17.17
C LEU A 235 -6.04 17.44 17.35
N ALA A 236 -6.95 16.53 17.72
CA ALA A 236 -6.64 15.11 17.89
C ALA A 236 -6.15 14.45 16.59
N GLN A 237 -6.81 14.75 15.46
CA GLN A 237 -6.37 14.25 14.15
C GLN A 237 -5.04 14.88 13.73
N THR A 238 -4.95 16.21 13.80
CA THR A 238 -3.74 16.94 13.39
C THR A 238 -2.53 16.58 14.25
N TRP A 239 -2.69 16.28 15.54
CA TRP A 239 -1.59 15.90 16.45
C TRP A 239 -1.40 14.39 16.59
N SER A 240 -2.09 13.57 15.79
CA SER A 240 -1.93 12.12 15.81
C SER A 240 -0.52 11.69 15.38
N GLU A 241 -0.09 10.48 15.77
CA GLU A 241 1.20 9.94 15.30
C GLU A 241 1.21 9.84 13.76
N HIS A 242 0.09 9.43 13.18
CA HIS A 242 -0.06 9.28 11.73
C HIS A 242 0.16 10.59 10.94
N CYS A 243 -0.24 11.75 11.49
CA CYS A 243 -0.14 13.03 10.80
C CYS A 243 1.12 13.83 11.15
N LYS A 244 1.60 13.80 12.40
CA LYS A 244 2.78 14.59 12.85
C LYS A 244 4.07 13.79 12.94
N HIS A 245 4.01 12.47 12.79
CA HIS A 245 5.18 11.60 12.82
C HIS A 245 6.02 11.84 14.10
N LYS A 246 5.35 11.88 15.27
CA LYS A 246 5.93 12.40 16.51
C LYS A 246 7.11 11.56 16.99
N ILE A 247 7.10 10.24 16.74
CA ILE A 247 8.24 9.36 17.04
C ILE A 247 9.46 9.73 16.19
N PHE A 248 9.27 9.99 14.89
CA PHE A 248 10.34 10.40 13.99
C PHE A 248 10.86 11.83 14.28
N ASN A 249 10.03 12.68 14.88
CA ASN A 249 10.37 14.04 15.31
C ASN A 249 10.76 14.16 16.80
N ALA A 250 10.76 13.04 17.54
CA ALA A 250 11.06 13.01 18.95
C ALA A 250 12.51 13.40 19.27
N GLU A 251 12.75 13.80 20.51
CA GLU A 251 14.09 13.78 21.10
C GLU A 251 14.39 12.36 21.62
N VAL A 252 15.41 11.72 21.06
CA VAL A 252 15.80 10.35 21.40
C VAL A 252 17.08 10.36 22.22
N ARG A 253 17.03 9.80 23.43
CA ARG A 253 18.21 9.66 24.28
C ARG A 253 18.70 8.22 24.24
N LEU A 254 19.70 7.97 23.39
CA LEU A 254 20.37 6.67 23.29
C LEU A 254 21.38 6.49 24.42
N GLU A 255 21.28 5.39 25.15
CA GLU A 255 22.21 5.06 26.23
C GLU A 255 23.66 4.94 25.71
N GLY A 256 24.58 5.58 26.42
CA GLY A 256 26.00 5.64 26.05
C GLY A 256 26.38 6.81 25.15
N GLU A 257 25.43 7.57 24.61
CA GLU A 257 25.72 8.78 23.82
C GLU A 257 25.51 10.07 24.63
N PRO A 258 26.42 11.06 24.49
CA PRO A 258 26.38 12.27 25.31
C PRO A 258 25.24 13.22 24.95
N GLU A 259 24.89 13.28 23.65
CA GLU A 259 23.90 14.21 23.12
C GLU A 259 22.67 13.45 22.61
N PRO A 260 21.45 13.94 22.88
CA PRO A 260 20.26 13.33 22.33
C PRO A 260 20.14 13.62 20.83
N ILE A 261 19.55 12.67 20.10
CA ILE A 261 19.18 12.83 18.70
C ILE A 261 17.89 13.65 18.66
N ARG A 262 17.92 14.83 18.03
CA ARG A 262 16.79 15.77 18.07
C ARG A 262 15.67 15.48 17.06
N SER A 263 15.83 14.56 16.12
CA SER A 263 14.74 14.07 15.26
C SER A 263 15.38 13.08 14.31
N LEU A 264 14.85 11.87 14.24
CA LEU A 264 15.34 10.85 13.31
C LEU A 264 15.15 11.29 11.87
N PHE A 265 14.00 11.92 11.58
CA PHE A 265 13.69 12.44 10.25
C PHE A 265 14.70 13.50 9.78
N SER A 266 14.92 14.55 10.58
CA SER A 266 15.85 15.63 10.20
C SER A 266 17.31 15.17 10.18
N THR A 267 17.70 14.30 11.12
CA THR A 267 19.09 13.85 11.27
C THR A 267 19.49 12.86 10.18
N TYR A 268 18.65 11.84 9.94
CA TYR A 268 19.03 10.71 9.10
C TYR A 268 18.35 10.72 7.74
N ILE A 269 17.06 11.08 7.65
CA ILE A 269 16.33 11.04 6.37
C ILE A 269 16.67 12.29 5.54
N ARG A 270 16.33 13.48 6.04
CA ARG A 270 16.68 14.76 5.39
C ARG A 270 18.18 14.99 5.34
N GLY A 271 18.90 14.52 6.37
CA GLY A 271 20.36 14.62 6.45
C GLY A 271 21.04 13.91 5.28
N ALA A 272 20.65 12.66 4.99
CA ALA A 272 21.21 11.88 3.89
C ALA A 272 20.93 12.58 2.55
N THR A 273 19.68 12.97 2.31
CA THR A 273 19.28 13.67 1.07
C THR A 273 20.04 14.97 0.88
N LYS A 274 20.20 15.78 1.93
CA LYS A 274 20.96 17.04 1.86
C LYS A 274 22.43 16.81 1.54
N GLU A 275 23.03 15.78 2.11
CA GLU A 275 24.43 15.43 1.85
C GLU A 275 24.63 14.95 0.41
N VAL A 276 23.77 14.05 -0.06
CA VAL A 276 23.80 13.57 -1.45
C VAL A 276 23.58 14.73 -2.43
N ASP A 277 22.56 15.56 -2.18
CA ASP A 277 22.22 16.70 -3.03
C ASP A 277 23.35 17.73 -3.11
N ARG A 278 24.00 18.03 -1.97
CA ARG A 278 25.20 18.86 -1.94
C ARG A 278 26.30 18.28 -2.85
N ALA A 279 26.61 16.99 -2.71
CA ALA A 279 27.64 16.34 -3.50
C ALA A 279 27.31 16.34 -5.01
N VAL A 280 26.04 16.15 -5.38
CA VAL A 280 25.59 16.24 -6.77
C VAL A 280 25.68 17.67 -7.29
N THR A 281 25.23 18.65 -6.52
CA THR A 281 25.26 20.07 -6.91
C THR A 281 26.69 20.58 -7.05
N GLU A 282 27.61 20.19 -6.18
CA GLU A 282 29.03 20.51 -6.30
C GLU A 282 29.66 19.93 -7.58
N ARG A 283 29.22 18.73 -7.99
CA ARG A 283 29.70 18.05 -9.20
C ARG A 283 29.09 18.61 -10.49
N GLU A 284 27.79 18.91 -10.50
CA GLU A 284 27.01 19.18 -11.71
C GLU A 284 26.56 20.64 -11.84
N GLY A 285 26.74 21.45 -10.80
CA GLY A 285 26.31 22.85 -10.75
C GLY A 285 24.81 23.05 -10.53
N LYS A 286 24.03 21.98 -10.41
CA LYS A 286 22.58 22.02 -10.09
C LYS A 286 22.13 20.76 -9.36
N SER A 287 21.01 20.88 -8.64
CA SER A 287 20.27 19.73 -8.11
C SER A 287 19.43 19.08 -9.22
N TRP A 288 19.18 17.78 -9.07
CA TRP A 288 18.17 17.04 -9.84
C TRP A 288 16.95 16.69 -8.96
N LEU A 289 16.98 17.08 -7.68
CA LEU A 289 15.84 17.01 -6.78
C LEU A 289 14.99 18.25 -7.02
N VAL A 290 13.70 18.05 -7.30
CA VAL A 290 12.80 19.14 -7.68
C VAL A 290 11.95 19.56 -6.49
N SER A 291 11.32 18.59 -5.83
CA SER A 291 10.46 18.80 -4.67
C SER A 291 10.56 17.60 -3.75
N VAL A 292 11.08 17.79 -2.53
CA VAL A 292 11.27 16.72 -1.55
C VAL A 292 10.92 17.21 -0.15
N PHE A 293 10.19 16.38 0.61
CA PHE A 293 9.79 16.64 2.01
C PHE A 293 8.86 17.84 2.26
N HIS A 294 8.15 18.34 1.25
CA HIS A 294 7.23 19.48 1.39
C HIS A 294 5.94 19.32 0.57
N ASP A 295 5.74 18.15 -0.03
CA ASP A 295 4.59 17.82 -0.88
C ASP A 295 4.22 16.34 -0.62
N ASN A 296 3.10 15.87 -1.18
CA ASN A 296 2.50 14.56 -0.92
C ASN A 296 3.42 13.41 -1.39
N ALA A 297 4.28 13.67 -2.38
CA ALA A 297 5.27 12.74 -2.89
C ALA A 297 6.61 13.42 -3.23
N GLY A 298 7.65 12.61 -3.46
CA GLY A 298 8.97 13.08 -3.84
C GLY A 298 9.09 13.23 -5.35
N VAL A 299 9.70 14.33 -5.81
CA VAL A 299 9.84 14.70 -7.22
C VAL A 299 11.31 14.85 -7.61
N VAL A 300 11.69 14.18 -8.70
CA VAL A 300 13.03 14.26 -9.29
C VAL A 300 12.97 14.60 -10.77
N GLU A 301 13.99 15.27 -11.28
CA GLU A 301 14.15 15.51 -12.73
C GLU A 301 14.14 14.18 -13.49
N CYS A 302 13.58 14.15 -14.70
CA CYS A 302 13.68 12.99 -15.58
C CYS A 302 14.08 13.39 -16.99
N ASP A 303 13.32 14.26 -17.63
CA ASP A 303 13.72 14.91 -18.88
C ASP A 303 13.12 16.32 -19.02
N GLU A 304 13.24 16.91 -20.20
CA GLU A 304 12.78 18.28 -20.49
C GLU A 304 11.25 18.45 -20.40
N GLN A 305 10.48 17.36 -20.48
CA GLN A 305 9.01 17.42 -20.49
C GLN A 305 8.40 16.98 -19.17
N PHE A 306 9.00 16.00 -18.50
CA PHE A 306 8.45 15.43 -17.27
C PHE A 306 9.48 15.29 -16.15
N HIS A 307 9.00 15.47 -14.93
CA HIS A 307 9.59 14.99 -13.69
C HIS A 307 8.97 13.63 -13.30
N LEU A 308 9.71 12.84 -12.54
CA LEU A 308 9.21 11.61 -11.93
C LEU A 308 8.76 11.91 -10.50
N VAL A 309 7.56 11.42 -10.17
CA VAL A 309 6.97 11.50 -8.83
C VAL A 309 6.84 10.09 -8.29
N TYR A 310 7.27 9.82 -7.06
CA TYR A 310 7.10 8.48 -6.49
C TYR A 310 6.72 8.56 -5.01
N LYS A 311 5.73 7.74 -4.63
CA LYS A 311 5.26 7.58 -3.27
C LYS A 311 4.90 6.12 -3.01
N VAL A 312 5.19 5.68 -1.79
CA VAL A 312 4.75 4.41 -1.22
C VAL A 312 4.15 4.74 0.16
N GLU A 313 3.04 4.09 0.47
CA GLU A 313 2.27 4.22 1.72
C GLU A 313 1.99 2.83 2.31
N THR A 314 1.43 2.82 3.53
CA THR A 314 1.04 1.59 4.23
C THR A 314 -0.41 1.63 4.69
N HIS A 315 -1.08 0.48 4.75
CA HIS A 315 -2.47 0.38 5.21
C HIS A 315 -2.72 -0.84 6.11
N ASN A 316 -1.92 -0.95 7.17
CA ASN A 316 -1.76 -2.18 7.96
C ASN A 316 -2.96 -2.48 8.87
N SER A 317 -3.36 -1.55 9.75
CA SER A 317 -4.43 -1.79 10.74
C SER A 317 -5.79 -2.02 10.08
N PRO A 318 -6.22 -1.22 9.09
CA PRO A 318 -7.51 -1.43 8.46
C PRO A 318 -7.53 -2.74 7.67
N SER A 319 -6.44 -3.12 7.00
CA SER A 319 -6.31 -4.42 6.33
C SER A 319 -6.32 -5.63 7.30
N ALA A 320 -6.02 -5.43 8.59
CA ALA A 320 -6.18 -6.48 9.60
C ALA A 320 -7.65 -6.71 9.97
N LEU A 321 -8.46 -5.65 9.96
CA LEU A 321 -9.87 -5.65 10.36
C LEU A 321 -10.83 -5.96 9.20
N ASP A 322 -10.60 -5.33 8.05
CA ASP A 322 -11.28 -5.58 6.79
C ASP A 322 -10.23 -5.67 5.68
N PRO A 323 -9.75 -6.88 5.35
CA PRO A 323 -8.69 -7.08 4.37
C PRO A 323 -8.97 -6.49 3.00
N TYR A 324 -10.23 -6.54 2.54
CA TYR A 324 -10.60 -5.97 1.25
C TYR A 324 -10.73 -4.45 1.34
N GLY A 325 -11.55 -3.97 2.29
CA GLY A 325 -11.83 -2.53 2.48
C GLY A 325 -10.59 -1.72 2.82
N GLY A 326 -9.73 -2.21 3.71
CA GLY A 326 -8.47 -1.54 4.05
C GLY A 326 -7.47 -1.51 2.89
N ALA A 327 -7.37 -2.60 2.12
CA ALA A 327 -6.42 -2.67 1.03
C ALA A 327 -6.83 -1.83 -0.19
N ILE A 328 -8.12 -1.82 -0.55
CA ILE A 328 -8.60 -0.97 -1.66
C ILE A 328 -8.38 0.51 -1.35
N THR A 329 -8.61 0.94 -0.10
CA THR A 329 -8.36 2.33 0.30
C THR A 329 -6.88 2.67 0.43
N GLY A 330 -6.03 1.67 0.71
CA GLY A 330 -4.58 1.80 0.59
C GLY A 330 -4.13 2.20 -0.81
N ILE A 331 -4.58 1.48 -1.85
CA ILE A 331 -4.13 1.77 -3.21
C ILE A 331 -4.76 3.03 -3.82
N VAL A 332 -6.07 3.25 -3.64
CA VAL A 332 -6.70 4.48 -4.14
C VAL A 332 -6.29 5.70 -3.31
N GLY A 333 -5.89 5.50 -2.04
CA GLY A 333 -5.24 6.52 -1.21
C GLY A 333 -3.93 6.98 -1.83
N VAL A 334 -2.97 6.06 -1.98
CA VAL A 334 -1.64 6.42 -2.51
C VAL A 334 -1.69 6.90 -3.96
N ASN A 335 -2.68 6.49 -4.77
CA ASN A 335 -2.88 7.08 -6.10
C ASN A 335 -3.09 8.61 -6.04
N ARG A 336 -3.76 9.11 -4.99
CA ARG A 336 -3.99 10.54 -4.82
C ARG A 336 -2.73 11.30 -4.43
N ASP A 337 -1.73 10.65 -3.83
CA ASP A 337 -0.51 11.34 -3.38
C ASP A 337 0.33 11.87 -4.57
N PRO A 338 0.80 11.05 -5.53
CA PRO A 338 1.45 11.60 -6.72
C PRO A 338 0.51 12.51 -7.52
N PHE A 339 -0.79 12.20 -7.57
CA PHE A 339 -1.73 13.08 -8.28
C PHE A 339 -1.79 14.46 -7.62
N GLY A 340 -1.84 14.56 -6.29
CA GLY A 340 -1.88 15.80 -5.53
C GLY A 340 -0.53 16.53 -5.47
N THR A 341 0.54 15.93 -5.99
CA THR A 341 1.89 16.52 -5.99
C THR A 341 2.02 17.59 -7.08
N GLY A 342 2.60 18.74 -6.72
CA GLY A 342 2.63 19.91 -7.59
C GLY A 342 1.23 20.31 -8.03
N LEU A 343 1.05 20.52 -9.34
CA LEU A 343 -0.25 20.87 -9.93
C LEU A 343 -1.02 19.68 -10.47
N GLY A 344 -0.63 18.44 -10.19
CA GLY A 344 -1.25 17.26 -10.81
C GLY A 344 -0.24 16.40 -11.54
N ALA A 345 0.16 15.24 -11.01
CA ALA A 345 0.94 14.26 -11.79
C ALA A 345 0.02 13.24 -12.48
N GLU A 346 0.34 12.87 -13.72
CA GLU A 346 -0.35 11.75 -14.38
C GLU A 346 0.19 10.42 -13.85
N LEU A 347 -0.67 9.55 -13.31
CA LEU A 347 -0.24 8.29 -12.70
C LEU A 347 0.27 7.31 -13.75
N SER A 348 1.52 6.86 -13.65
CA SER A 348 2.15 5.95 -14.60
C SER A 348 1.91 4.48 -14.27
N CYS A 349 2.29 4.06 -13.06
CA CYS A 349 2.13 2.68 -12.61
C CYS A 349 2.08 2.57 -11.09
N ASN A 350 1.45 1.51 -10.60
CA ASN A 350 1.38 1.12 -9.21
C ASN A 350 2.38 0.02 -8.86
N VAL A 351 2.69 -0.12 -7.59
CA VAL A 351 3.45 -1.23 -7.01
C VAL A 351 2.76 -1.74 -5.74
N TRP A 352 3.02 -2.99 -5.38
CA TRP A 352 2.50 -3.58 -4.15
C TRP A 352 3.55 -4.44 -3.45
N GLY A 353 3.44 -4.58 -2.13
CA GLY A 353 4.31 -5.46 -1.36
C GLY A 353 3.64 -5.84 -0.06
N TYR A 354 3.71 -7.10 0.33
CA TYR A 354 2.95 -7.59 1.49
C TYR A 354 3.77 -8.46 2.43
N CYS A 355 3.54 -8.31 3.73
CA CYS A 355 4.01 -9.24 4.75
C CYS A 355 2.81 -9.92 5.44
N PHE A 356 2.73 -11.25 5.33
CA PHE A 356 1.63 -12.05 5.84
C PHE A 356 2.10 -13.22 6.72
N ALA A 357 1.20 -13.78 7.50
CA ALA A 357 1.39 -15.14 8.01
C ALA A 357 1.08 -16.17 6.90
N SER A 358 1.56 -17.40 7.05
CA SER A 358 1.39 -18.46 6.03
C SER A 358 -0.09 -18.68 5.69
N PRO A 359 -0.48 -18.69 4.40
CA PRO A 359 -1.85 -19.03 4.00
C PRO A 359 -2.20 -20.52 4.24
N PHE A 360 -1.21 -21.33 4.63
CA PHE A 360 -1.33 -22.74 4.99
C PHE A 360 -1.36 -22.98 6.51
N TYR A 361 -1.48 -21.93 7.32
CA TYR A 361 -1.55 -22.07 8.77
C TYR A 361 -2.71 -22.99 9.20
N ASP A 362 -2.44 -24.01 10.00
CA ASP A 362 -3.40 -25.01 10.45
C ASP A 362 -3.55 -25.09 11.98
N GLY A 363 -2.85 -24.20 12.71
CA GLY A 363 -2.91 -24.11 14.16
C GLY A 363 -4.08 -23.29 14.71
N ASP A 364 -4.17 -23.21 16.04
CA ASP A 364 -5.16 -22.39 16.74
C ASP A 364 -4.81 -20.91 16.69
N LEU A 365 -5.76 -20.07 16.29
CA LEU A 365 -5.61 -18.62 16.29
C LEU A 365 -6.20 -17.99 17.56
N PRO A 366 -5.54 -16.98 18.14
CA PRO A 366 -6.14 -16.14 19.17
C PRO A 366 -7.51 -15.60 18.74
N ARG A 367 -8.45 -15.54 19.70
CA ARG A 367 -9.81 -15.06 19.45
C ARG A 367 -9.77 -13.66 18.83
N GLY A 368 -10.47 -13.49 17.71
CA GLY A 368 -10.62 -12.21 17.02
C GLY A 368 -9.70 -12.02 15.82
N LEU A 369 -8.60 -12.79 15.72
CA LEU A 369 -7.77 -12.81 14.52
C LEU A 369 -8.44 -13.59 13.39
N MET A 370 -8.24 -13.12 12.15
CA MET A 370 -8.68 -13.84 10.96
C MET A 370 -7.61 -14.83 10.50
N HIS A 371 -8.05 -15.89 9.82
CA HIS A 371 -7.12 -16.82 9.18
C HIS A 371 -6.22 -16.09 8.18
N PRO A 372 -4.88 -16.31 8.17
CA PRO A 372 -3.96 -15.57 7.29
C PRO A 372 -4.31 -15.62 5.81
N ARG A 373 -4.82 -16.77 5.33
CA ARG A 373 -5.36 -16.90 3.96
C ARG A 373 -6.47 -15.89 3.65
N ARG A 374 -7.40 -15.67 4.58
CA ARG A 374 -8.50 -14.69 4.41
C ARG A 374 -7.94 -13.27 4.32
N ILE A 375 -6.94 -12.93 5.14
CA ILE A 375 -6.24 -11.64 5.07
C ILE A 375 -5.57 -11.49 3.70
N ARG A 376 -4.73 -12.44 3.30
CA ARG A 376 -4.01 -12.42 2.02
C ARG A 376 -4.96 -12.26 0.84
N ASP A 377 -5.98 -13.11 0.74
CA ASP A 377 -6.89 -13.12 -0.40
C ASP A 377 -7.72 -11.83 -0.49
N GLY A 378 -8.18 -11.31 0.66
CA GLY A 378 -8.91 -10.05 0.71
C GLY A 378 -8.03 -8.84 0.36
N VAL A 379 -6.79 -8.79 0.87
CA VAL A 379 -5.84 -7.70 0.54
C VAL A 379 -5.55 -7.67 -0.95
N HIS A 380 -5.20 -8.82 -1.55
CA HIS A 380 -4.97 -8.88 -3.00
C HIS A 380 -6.20 -8.42 -3.78
N HIS A 381 -7.39 -8.90 -3.43
CA HIS A 381 -8.63 -8.53 -4.12
C HIS A 381 -8.91 -7.02 -4.03
N GLY A 382 -8.77 -6.42 -2.84
CA GLY A 382 -8.96 -4.98 -2.66
C GLY A 382 -7.99 -4.13 -3.48
N VAL A 383 -6.70 -4.50 -3.46
CA VAL A 383 -5.70 -3.76 -4.27
C VAL A 383 -5.98 -3.93 -5.76
N ILE A 384 -6.20 -5.16 -6.25
CA ILE A 384 -6.48 -5.45 -7.66
C ILE A 384 -7.66 -4.62 -8.17
N ASP A 385 -8.78 -4.63 -7.45
CA ASP A 385 -9.96 -3.86 -7.83
C ASP A 385 -9.64 -2.36 -7.88
N GLY A 386 -8.94 -1.85 -6.87
CA GLY A 386 -8.56 -0.44 -6.78
C GLY A 386 -7.73 0.04 -7.98
N GLY A 387 -6.64 -0.65 -8.34
CA GLY A 387 -5.79 -0.21 -9.45
C GLY A 387 -6.37 -0.51 -10.83
N ASN A 388 -6.94 -1.71 -11.04
CA ASN A 388 -7.47 -2.11 -12.35
C ASN A 388 -8.64 -1.22 -12.75
N GLN A 389 -9.57 -0.91 -11.82
CA GLN A 389 -10.72 -0.06 -12.11
C GLN A 389 -10.33 1.42 -12.22
N SER A 390 -9.28 1.87 -11.51
CA SER A 390 -8.70 3.22 -11.71
C SER A 390 -7.91 3.34 -13.02
N GLY A 391 -7.64 2.24 -13.72
CA GLY A 391 -6.88 2.24 -14.98
C GLY A 391 -5.40 2.57 -14.78
N VAL A 392 -4.81 2.18 -13.66
CA VAL A 392 -3.37 2.33 -13.38
C VAL A 392 -2.74 0.94 -13.30
N PRO A 393 -1.83 0.58 -14.22
CA PRO A 393 -1.22 -0.76 -14.26
C PRO A 393 -0.29 -0.98 -13.07
N TYR A 394 -0.01 -2.22 -12.73
CA TYR A 394 0.96 -2.62 -11.72
C TYR A 394 2.29 -3.01 -12.35
N GLY A 395 3.35 -2.34 -11.91
CA GLY A 395 4.68 -2.60 -12.41
C GLY A 395 5.46 -3.64 -11.63
N ARG A 396 5.17 -3.83 -10.34
CA ARG A 396 5.98 -4.71 -9.48
C ARG A 396 5.25 -5.13 -8.22
N GLY A 397 5.54 -6.34 -7.72
CA GLY A 397 5.19 -6.70 -6.35
C GLY A 397 5.74 -8.03 -5.82
N TRP A 398 5.60 -8.23 -4.52
CA TRP A 398 6.23 -9.30 -3.75
C TRP A 398 5.47 -9.63 -2.46
N GLU A 399 5.70 -10.83 -1.91
CA GLU A 399 5.16 -11.29 -0.62
C GLU A 399 6.28 -11.81 0.29
N ILE A 400 6.17 -11.57 1.59
CA ILE A 400 7.02 -12.16 2.64
C ILE A 400 6.12 -12.80 3.70
N PHE A 401 6.49 -14.01 4.12
CA PHE A 401 5.74 -14.82 5.06
C PHE A 401 6.52 -15.05 6.36
N ASP A 402 5.87 -14.75 7.48
CA ASP A 402 6.34 -15.06 8.84
C ASP A 402 5.16 -15.12 9.81
N THR A 403 5.24 -16.01 10.79
CA THR A 403 4.20 -16.18 11.82
C THR A 403 3.93 -14.92 12.63
N ARG A 404 4.89 -13.98 12.72
CA ARG A 404 4.73 -12.70 13.43
C ARG A 404 3.78 -11.72 12.74
N PHE A 405 3.44 -11.94 11.48
CA PHE A 405 2.44 -11.13 10.78
C PHE A 405 0.99 -11.65 10.99
N VAL A 406 0.78 -12.66 11.84
CA VAL A 406 -0.57 -13.19 12.15
C VAL A 406 -1.43 -12.16 12.91
N GLY A 407 -0.81 -11.32 13.73
CA GLY A 407 -1.50 -10.31 14.51
C GLY A 407 -1.89 -9.09 13.68
N LYS A 408 -1.02 -8.70 12.74
CA LYS A 408 -1.21 -7.54 11.86
C LYS A 408 -0.39 -7.75 10.57
N PRO A 409 -1.01 -7.72 9.37
CA PRO A 409 -0.28 -7.76 8.11
C PRO A 409 0.44 -6.43 7.87
N LEU A 410 1.48 -6.44 7.04
CA LEU A 410 2.03 -5.22 6.47
C LEU A 410 1.58 -5.11 5.00
N VAL A 411 0.92 -4.01 4.66
CA VAL A 411 0.34 -3.80 3.33
C VAL A 411 0.92 -2.52 2.74
N PHE A 412 1.85 -2.67 1.81
CA PHE A 412 2.49 -1.56 1.09
C PHE A 412 1.81 -1.37 -0.27
N CYS A 413 1.44 -0.12 -0.56
CA CYS A 413 0.93 0.31 -1.87
C CYS A 413 1.77 1.51 -2.34
N GLY A 414 2.12 1.56 -3.62
CA GLY A 414 2.85 2.71 -4.16
C GLY A 414 2.44 3.07 -5.57
N THR A 415 2.73 4.30 -5.96
CA THR A 415 2.34 4.86 -7.25
C THR A 415 3.43 5.80 -7.78
N VAL A 416 3.83 5.59 -9.03
CA VAL A 416 4.68 6.51 -9.79
C VAL A 416 3.79 7.44 -10.61
N GLY A 417 4.10 8.73 -10.61
CA GLY A 417 3.47 9.76 -11.43
C GLY A 417 4.45 10.49 -12.35
N LEU A 418 3.92 11.10 -13.41
CA LEU A 418 4.63 11.95 -14.35
C LEU A 418 4.11 13.37 -14.22
N LEU A 419 4.94 14.27 -13.70
CA LEU A 419 4.59 15.68 -13.51
C LEU A 419 5.19 16.51 -14.64
N PRO A 420 4.39 17.24 -15.45
CA PRO A 420 4.95 18.10 -16.47
C PRO A 420 5.89 19.15 -15.86
N VAL A 421 7.05 19.38 -16.49
CA VAL A 421 8.01 20.41 -16.04
C VAL A 421 7.35 21.79 -16.02
N THR A 422 6.50 22.08 -17.02
CA THR A 422 5.72 23.30 -17.13
C THR A 422 4.25 22.97 -17.32
N VAL A 423 3.38 23.63 -16.55
CA VAL A 423 1.93 23.55 -16.60
C VAL A 423 1.40 24.98 -16.75
N ALA A 424 0.56 25.24 -17.77
CA ALA A 424 -0.04 26.57 -17.98
C ALA A 424 0.97 27.75 -17.90
N GLY A 425 2.21 27.55 -18.36
CA GLY A 425 3.26 28.57 -18.37
C GLY A 425 4.04 28.79 -17.06
N ARG A 426 3.81 27.96 -16.03
CA ARG A 426 4.54 27.97 -14.74
C ARG A 426 5.16 26.60 -14.44
N PRO A 427 6.17 26.52 -13.55
CA PRO A 427 6.72 25.23 -13.13
C PRO A 427 5.63 24.32 -12.56
N GLY A 428 5.55 23.08 -13.03
CA GLY A 428 4.48 22.16 -12.64
C GLY A 428 4.54 21.69 -11.18
N HIS A 429 5.72 21.74 -10.58
CA HIS A 429 5.96 21.38 -9.18
C HIS A 429 5.64 22.50 -8.19
N GLU A 430 5.45 23.74 -8.66
CA GLU A 430 5.11 24.86 -7.78
C GLU A 430 3.60 24.92 -7.58
N LYS A 431 3.16 24.67 -6.34
CA LYS A 431 1.77 24.81 -5.88
C LYS A 431 1.70 25.70 -4.63
N GLY A 432 0.58 26.38 -4.42
CA GLY A 432 0.35 27.14 -3.18
C GLY A 432 -1.00 27.84 -3.17
N ALA A 433 -1.74 27.69 -2.07
CA ALA A 433 -3.01 28.39 -1.86
C ALA A 433 -2.75 29.88 -1.59
N ARG A 434 -3.66 30.74 -2.06
CA ARG A 434 -3.52 32.20 -1.92
C ARG A 434 -4.70 32.79 -1.13
N PRO A 435 -4.48 33.86 -0.35
CA PRO A 435 -5.60 34.62 0.22
C PRO A 435 -6.57 35.07 -0.87
N GLY A 436 -7.87 34.86 -0.64
CA GLY A 436 -8.95 35.14 -1.58
C GLY A 436 -9.30 33.98 -2.52
N ASP A 437 -8.44 32.97 -2.67
CA ASP A 437 -8.77 31.78 -3.46
C ASP A 437 -9.91 31.01 -2.78
N ARG A 438 -10.82 30.48 -3.59
CA ARG A 438 -11.93 29.63 -3.15
C ARG A 438 -11.42 28.24 -2.81
N ILE A 439 -11.98 27.66 -1.75
CA ILE A 439 -11.75 26.28 -1.35
C ILE A 439 -12.78 25.43 -2.08
N VAL A 440 -12.35 24.61 -3.03
CA VAL A 440 -13.25 23.73 -3.80
C VAL A 440 -12.92 22.28 -3.48
N MET A 441 -13.89 21.56 -2.93
CA MET A 441 -13.81 20.11 -2.75
C MET A 441 -14.32 19.42 -4.01
N VAL A 442 -13.60 18.42 -4.51
CA VAL A 442 -13.98 17.64 -5.69
C VAL A 442 -13.97 16.14 -5.40
N GLY A 443 -14.84 15.39 -6.07
CA GLY A 443 -14.88 13.93 -6.01
C GLY A 443 -16.02 13.36 -5.16
N GLY A 444 -15.71 12.48 -4.22
CA GLY A 444 -16.65 11.74 -3.39
C GLY A 444 -17.38 12.59 -2.33
N ARG A 445 -18.55 12.13 -1.88
CA ARG A 445 -19.33 12.76 -0.80
C ARG A 445 -18.82 12.40 0.59
N ILE A 446 -19.03 13.28 1.56
CA ILE A 446 -18.67 13.08 2.96
C ILE A 446 -19.66 12.13 3.66
N GLY A 447 -19.14 11.13 4.35
CA GLY A 447 -19.89 10.18 5.18
C GLY A 447 -19.20 9.94 6.51
N ALA A 448 -19.79 9.10 7.38
CA ALA A 448 -19.13 8.66 8.61
C ALA A 448 -18.09 7.54 8.38
N ASP A 449 -17.55 7.45 7.16
CA ASP A 449 -16.55 6.45 6.78
C ASP A 449 -15.18 6.87 7.32
N GLY A 450 -14.48 5.95 7.98
CA GLY A 450 -13.10 6.15 8.40
C GLY A 450 -12.91 7.22 9.49
N ILE A 451 -13.98 7.61 10.20
CA ILE A 451 -13.86 8.51 11.36
C ILE A 451 -12.92 7.86 12.38
N HIS A 452 -12.01 8.67 12.93
CA HIS A 452 -10.94 8.24 13.84
C HIS A 452 -9.92 7.28 13.21
N GLY A 453 -9.82 7.19 11.88
CA GLY A 453 -8.83 6.37 11.19
C GLY A 453 -7.37 6.70 11.56
N ALA A 454 -7.01 7.99 11.54
CA ALA A 454 -5.66 8.44 11.93
C ALA A 454 -5.34 8.14 13.40
N THR A 455 -6.26 8.46 14.33
CA THR A 455 -6.06 8.19 15.76
C THR A 455 -6.04 6.69 16.06
N PHE A 456 -6.88 5.90 15.40
CA PHE A 456 -6.90 4.44 15.53
C PHE A 456 -5.63 3.78 14.98
N SER A 457 -5.13 4.21 13.82
CA SER A 457 -3.87 3.71 13.25
C SER A 457 -2.65 4.05 14.13
N SER A 458 -2.78 5.06 15.00
CA SER A 458 -1.78 5.48 15.98
C SER A 458 -1.80 4.66 17.29
N ALA A 459 -2.64 3.62 17.37
CA ALA A 459 -2.77 2.73 18.53
C ALA A 459 -2.54 1.25 18.16
N ALA A 460 -2.24 0.43 19.17
CA ALA A 460 -2.16 -1.02 19.00
C ALA A 460 -3.56 -1.62 18.77
N LEU A 461 -3.65 -2.73 18.03
CA LEU A 461 -4.92 -3.39 17.76
C LEU A 461 -5.42 -4.17 19.00
N ASP A 462 -6.66 -3.93 19.43
CA ASP A 462 -7.32 -4.64 20.53
C ASP A 462 -8.82 -4.94 20.26
N GLU A 463 -9.49 -5.57 21.24
CA GLU A 463 -10.90 -6.00 21.14
C GLU A 463 -11.91 -4.83 21.12
N SER A 464 -11.48 -3.60 21.41
CA SER A 464 -12.32 -2.40 21.45
C SER A 464 -12.33 -1.59 20.13
N ALA A 465 -11.63 -2.09 19.10
CA ALA A 465 -11.50 -1.41 17.81
C ALA A 465 -12.87 -1.00 17.21
N PRO A 466 -13.08 0.29 16.91
CA PRO A 466 -14.36 0.79 16.43
C PRO A 466 -14.64 0.29 15.01
N ILE A 467 -15.85 -0.23 14.84
CA ILE A 467 -16.37 -0.76 13.57
C ILE A 467 -16.47 0.33 12.48
N GLN A 468 -16.56 1.61 12.85
CA GLN A 468 -16.69 2.76 11.93
C GLN A 468 -15.41 3.06 11.12
N ALA A 469 -14.28 2.39 11.42
CA ALA A 469 -13.03 2.53 10.69
C ALA A 469 -13.01 1.83 9.31
N VAL A 470 -14.07 1.09 8.94
CA VAL A 470 -14.14 0.42 7.63
C VAL A 470 -14.42 1.45 6.53
N GLN A 471 -13.50 1.54 5.58
CA GLN A 471 -13.58 2.45 4.44
C GLN A 471 -14.01 1.70 3.17
N ILE A 472 -14.73 2.39 2.28
CA ILE A 472 -15.13 1.89 0.95
C ILE A 472 -14.42 2.71 -0.10
N GLY A 473 -13.68 2.05 -1.00
CA GLY A 473 -13.11 2.69 -2.18
C GLY A 473 -14.09 2.71 -3.35
N ASP A 474 -14.01 3.75 -4.17
CA ASP A 474 -14.76 3.95 -5.42
C ASP A 474 -13.82 4.36 -6.57
N PRO A 475 -13.06 3.40 -7.15
CA PRO A 475 -12.04 3.68 -8.15
C PRO A 475 -12.56 4.41 -9.39
N ILE A 476 -13.83 4.20 -9.76
CA ILE A 476 -14.46 4.85 -10.92
C ILE A 476 -14.66 6.35 -10.65
N THR A 477 -15.12 6.72 -9.46
CA THR A 477 -15.21 8.12 -9.03
C THR A 477 -13.81 8.77 -9.04
N GLN A 478 -12.80 8.08 -8.52
CA GLN A 478 -11.40 8.55 -8.59
C GLN A 478 -10.94 8.79 -10.03
N LYS A 479 -11.18 7.84 -10.93
CA LYS A 479 -10.78 7.96 -12.34
C LYS A 479 -11.41 9.17 -13.03
N ARG A 480 -12.72 9.36 -12.86
CA ARG A 480 -13.45 10.52 -13.43
C ARG A 480 -12.90 11.84 -12.88
N MET A 481 -12.65 11.89 -11.57
CA MET A 481 -12.05 13.04 -10.90
C MET A 481 -10.66 13.36 -11.45
N PHE A 482 -9.79 12.35 -11.63
CA PHE A 482 -8.46 12.56 -12.19
C PHE A 482 -8.48 13.04 -13.64
N ASP A 483 -9.36 12.50 -14.49
CA ASP A 483 -9.49 12.95 -15.88
C ASP A 483 -9.97 14.40 -15.96
N PHE A 484 -10.90 14.79 -15.09
CA PHE A 484 -11.32 16.18 -14.91
C PHE A 484 -10.16 17.09 -14.47
N LEU A 485 -9.41 16.67 -13.44
CA LEU A 485 -8.35 17.48 -12.86
C LEU A 485 -7.17 17.66 -13.83
N LEU A 486 -6.82 16.65 -14.64
CA LEU A 486 -5.80 16.79 -15.67
C LEU A 486 -6.19 17.86 -16.70
N GLU A 487 -7.47 17.92 -17.11
CA GLU A 487 -7.93 18.98 -18.02
C GLU A 487 -7.96 20.35 -17.34
N ALA A 488 -8.41 20.41 -16.08
CA ALA A 488 -8.40 21.65 -15.29
C ALA A 488 -6.97 22.19 -15.07
N ARG A 489 -5.99 21.29 -14.87
CA ARG A 489 -4.56 21.58 -14.77
C ARG A 489 -4.04 22.25 -16.03
N GLU A 490 -4.27 21.65 -17.20
CA GLU A 490 -3.78 22.19 -18.49
C GLU A 490 -4.36 23.58 -18.80
N ARG A 491 -5.57 23.86 -18.31
CA ARG A 491 -6.23 25.16 -18.43
C ARG A 491 -5.82 26.17 -17.35
N GLY A 492 -5.08 25.75 -16.33
CA GLY A 492 -4.65 26.62 -15.23
C GLY A 492 -5.79 27.05 -14.29
N LEU A 493 -6.82 26.20 -14.10
CA LEU A 493 -8.02 26.57 -13.34
C LEU A 493 -7.84 26.54 -11.81
N TYR A 494 -6.71 26.05 -11.31
CA TYR A 494 -6.40 26.05 -9.87
C TYR A 494 -4.91 26.34 -9.62
N THR A 495 -4.61 26.85 -8.43
CA THR A 495 -3.26 27.27 -8.01
C THR A 495 -2.58 26.25 -7.10
N ALA A 496 -3.37 25.41 -6.43
CA ALA A 496 -2.93 24.31 -5.59
C ALA A 496 -3.96 23.20 -5.52
N ILE A 497 -3.48 21.99 -5.23
CA ILE A 497 -4.26 20.78 -5.02
C ILE A 497 -3.63 19.94 -3.90
N THR A 498 -4.45 19.27 -3.11
CA THR A 498 -4.01 18.19 -2.20
C THR A 498 -5.11 17.16 -2.04
N ASP A 499 -4.76 15.95 -1.59
CA ASP A 499 -5.72 14.89 -1.32
C ASP A 499 -6.46 15.10 0.01
N ASN A 500 -7.63 14.49 0.14
CA ASN A 500 -8.28 14.31 1.44
C ASN A 500 -8.00 12.88 1.93
N GLY A 501 -6.98 12.74 2.76
CA GLY A 501 -6.62 11.51 3.44
C GLY A 501 -7.07 11.49 4.90
N ALA A 502 -6.13 11.18 5.80
CA ALA A 502 -6.34 11.19 7.24
C ALA A 502 -6.71 12.59 7.75
N GLY A 503 -7.73 12.68 8.61
CA GLY A 503 -8.27 13.97 9.08
C GLY A 503 -9.09 14.76 8.04
N GLY A 504 -9.25 14.28 6.81
CA GLY A 504 -10.22 14.84 5.86
C GLY A 504 -10.03 16.32 5.52
N LEU A 505 -11.07 17.13 5.75
CA LEU A 505 -11.02 18.57 5.48
C LEU A 505 -10.18 19.32 6.51
N SER A 506 -10.05 18.84 7.76
CA SER A 506 -9.20 19.50 8.76
C SER A 506 -7.73 19.50 8.35
N SER A 507 -7.23 18.36 7.86
CA SER A 507 -5.85 18.25 7.35
C SER A 507 -5.71 18.97 6.01
N SER A 508 -6.49 18.59 4.98
CA SER A 508 -6.29 19.14 3.63
C SER A 508 -6.39 20.68 3.57
N VAL A 509 -7.42 21.28 4.20
CA VAL A 509 -7.60 22.73 4.21
C VAL A 509 -6.65 23.37 5.22
N GLY A 510 -6.47 22.75 6.40
CA GLY A 510 -5.58 23.26 7.44
C GLY A 510 -4.11 23.31 7.02
N GLU A 511 -3.62 22.35 6.24
CA GLU A 511 -2.25 22.34 5.70
C GLU A 511 -2.12 23.34 4.53
N MET A 512 -3.07 23.36 3.60
CA MET A 512 -3.07 24.36 2.52
C MET A 512 -3.14 25.80 3.06
N ALA A 513 -3.85 26.00 4.18
CA ALA A 513 -3.97 27.30 4.83
C ALA A 513 -2.67 27.80 5.46
N GLU A 514 -1.64 26.97 5.66
CA GLU A 514 -0.31 27.44 6.08
C GLU A 514 0.32 28.36 5.02
N ALA A 515 0.04 28.10 3.73
CA ALA A 515 0.54 28.92 2.62
C ALA A 515 -0.22 30.25 2.47
N SER A 516 -1.53 30.26 2.69
CA SER A 516 -2.35 31.48 2.63
C SER A 516 -2.30 32.30 3.92
N GLY A 517 -2.07 31.65 5.07
CA GLY A 517 -2.12 32.27 6.39
C GLY A 517 -3.45 32.11 7.13
N GLY A 518 -4.38 31.28 6.65
CA GLY A 518 -5.70 31.08 7.24
C GLY A 518 -6.73 30.52 6.25
N ALA A 519 -7.88 30.12 6.77
CA ALA A 519 -9.02 29.71 5.96
C ALA A 519 -10.35 29.92 6.69
N ARG A 520 -11.40 30.19 5.92
CA ARG A 520 -12.80 30.18 6.37
C ARG A 520 -13.57 29.09 5.62
N LEU A 521 -13.90 28.00 6.32
CA LEU A 521 -14.58 26.83 5.79
C LEU A 521 -16.03 26.77 6.28
N ASP A 522 -17.01 26.53 5.40
CA ASP A 522 -18.42 26.35 5.73
C ASP A 522 -18.88 24.92 5.46
N LEU A 523 -19.03 24.14 6.54
CA LEU A 523 -19.42 22.73 6.50
C LEU A 523 -20.86 22.51 6.03
N SER A 524 -21.72 23.53 6.10
CA SER A 524 -23.11 23.40 5.62
C SER A 524 -23.21 23.27 4.10
N ARG A 525 -22.15 23.66 3.39
CA ARG A 525 -22.04 23.57 1.92
C ARG A 525 -21.44 22.24 1.47
N ALA A 526 -20.81 21.48 2.36
CA ALA A 526 -20.11 20.26 1.99
C ALA A 526 -21.09 19.16 1.53
N PRO A 527 -20.83 18.45 0.42
CA PRO A 527 -21.76 17.45 -0.08
C PRO A 527 -21.72 16.19 0.79
N LEU A 528 -22.87 15.82 1.36
CA LEU A 528 -22.99 14.69 2.29
C LEU A 528 -23.63 13.46 1.63
N LYS A 529 -23.21 12.27 2.04
CA LYS A 529 -23.85 11.00 1.67
C LYS A 529 -25.25 10.89 2.29
N TYR A 530 -25.42 11.44 3.49
CA TYR A 530 -26.69 11.47 4.22
C TYR A 530 -26.72 12.61 5.23
N ALA A 531 -27.94 13.03 5.59
CA ALA A 531 -28.18 14.05 6.61
C ALA A 531 -27.87 13.53 8.03
N GLY A 532 -27.63 14.46 8.96
CA GLY A 532 -27.48 14.15 10.39
C GLY A 532 -26.04 13.93 10.89
N LEU A 533 -25.02 14.09 10.04
CA LEU A 533 -23.62 14.11 10.49
C LEU A 533 -23.35 15.35 11.35
N ALA A 534 -22.72 15.15 12.51
CA ALA A 534 -22.25 16.24 13.36
C ALA A 534 -21.16 17.06 12.65
N ALA A 535 -20.98 18.32 13.06
CA ALA A 535 -20.01 19.21 12.41
C ALA A 535 -18.58 18.66 12.45
N TRP A 536 -18.17 18.05 13.57
CA TRP A 536 -16.85 17.44 13.68
C TRP A 536 -16.72 16.24 12.74
N GLU A 537 -17.75 15.40 12.61
CA GLU A 537 -17.76 14.25 11.69
C GLU A 537 -17.57 14.70 10.23
N ILE A 538 -18.22 15.79 9.81
CA ILE A 538 -18.05 16.34 8.46
C ILE A 538 -16.61 16.81 8.24
N LEU A 539 -16.04 17.51 9.22
CA LEU A 539 -14.71 18.08 9.13
C LEU A 539 -13.61 17.00 9.05
N VAL A 540 -13.69 15.97 9.90
CA VAL A 540 -12.62 14.96 10.05
C VAL A 540 -12.85 13.68 9.27
N SER A 541 -13.99 13.53 8.59
CA SER A 541 -14.33 12.36 7.78
C SER A 541 -13.19 11.99 6.83
N GLU A 542 -12.85 10.70 6.79
CA GLU A 542 -11.87 10.10 5.89
C GLU A 542 -12.54 9.35 4.73
N ALA A 543 -13.74 9.79 4.34
CA ALA A 543 -14.40 9.30 3.13
C ALA A 543 -13.47 9.45 1.91
N GLN A 544 -13.47 8.44 1.03
CA GLN A 544 -12.47 8.32 -0.02
C GLN A 544 -12.80 9.14 -1.28
N GLU A 545 -11.84 9.16 -2.21
CA GLU A 545 -11.92 9.79 -3.53
C GLU A 545 -12.22 11.29 -3.52
N ARG A 546 -11.58 12.03 -2.62
CA ARG A 546 -11.73 13.48 -2.52
C ARG A 546 -10.39 14.21 -2.65
N MET A 547 -10.42 15.38 -3.27
CA MET A 547 -9.31 16.34 -3.33
C MET A 547 -9.81 17.74 -2.96
N THR A 548 -8.93 18.57 -2.39
CA THR A 548 -9.15 19.99 -2.11
C THR A 548 -8.35 20.83 -3.11
N LEU A 549 -9.00 21.83 -3.72
CA LEU A 549 -8.41 22.78 -4.66
C LEU A 549 -8.40 24.20 -4.09
N SER A 550 -7.37 24.96 -4.45
CA SER A 550 -7.31 26.41 -4.31
C SER A 550 -7.57 27.04 -5.68
N VAL A 551 -8.67 27.80 -5.81
CA VAL A 551 -9.23 28.24 -7.09
C VAL A 551 -9.44 29.74 -7.06
N ALA A 552 -8.79 30.48 -7.96
CA ALA A 552 -9.02 31.93 -8.06
C ALA A 552 -10.51 32.21 -8.35
N PRO A 553 -11.13 33.23 -7.73
CA PRO A 553 -12.56 33.51 -7.91
C PRO A 553 -13.00 33.64 -9.38
N GLU A 554 -12.16 34.21 -10.23
CA GLU A 554 -12.40 34.37 -11.66
C GLU A 554 -12.37 33.05 -12.46
N GLN A 555 -11.79 31.98 -11.91
CA GLN A 555 -11.73 30.64 -12.54
C GLN A 555 -12.83 29.69 -12.03
N LEU A 556 -13.55 30.06 -10.96
CA LEU A 556 -14.50 29.19 -10.28
C LEU A 556 -15.60 28.69 -11.23
N ASP A 557 -16.25 29.59 -11.96
CA ASP A 557 -17.36 29.24 -12.85
C ASP A 557 -16.91 28.30 -13.98
N GLU A 558 -15.72 28.51 -14.54
CA GLU A 558 -15.17 27.64 -15.58
C GLU A 558 -14.84 26.25 -15.02
N LEU A 559 -14.24 26.18 -13.83
CA LEU A 559 -13.94 24.92 -13.15
C LEU A 559 -15.21 24.12 -12.86
N LEU A 560 -16.24 24.75 -12.30
CA LEU A 560 -17.51 24.08 -11.99
C LEU A 560 -18.23 23.61 -13.27
N ALA A 561 -18.23 24.43 -14.33
CA ALA A 561 -18.78 24.03 -15.61
C ALA A 561 -18.01 22.87 -16.26
N LEU A 562 -16.69 22.81 -16.07
CA LEU A 562 -15.88 21.68 -16.51
C LEU A 562 -16.17 20.42 -15.69
N ALA A 563 -16.31 20.55 -14.38
CA ALA A 563 -16.65 19.45 -13.49
C ALA A 563 -18.00 18.84 -13.86
N GLU A 564 -19.03 19.67 -14.12
CA GLU A 564 -20.34 19.22 -14.59
C GLU A 564 -20.24 18.44 -15.91
N ARG A 565 -19.50 18.96 -16.90
CA ARG A 565 -19.29 18.26 -18.19
C ARG A 565 -18.56 16.92 -18.04
N ARG A 566 -17.66 16.81 -17.07
CA ARG A 566 -16.94 15.58 -16.72
C ARG A 566 -17.70 14.72 -15.71
N GLU A 567 -18.90 15.16 -15.32
CA GLU A 567 -19.77 14.54 -14.34
C GLU A 567 -19.09 14.29 -12.98
N VAL A 568 -18.20 15.19 -12.60
CA VAL A 568 -17.49 15.19 -11.31
C VAL A 568 -18.19 16.17 -10.38
N GLU A 569 -18.47 15.73 -9.15
CA GLU A 569 -19.02 16.62 -8.14
C GLU A 569 -17.92 17.57 -7.64
N ALA A 570 -18.16 18.86 -7.77
CA ALA A 570 -17.27 19.92 -7.32
C ALA A 570 -18.09 20.95 -6.53
N THR A 571 -17.61 21.34 -5.35
CA THR A 571 -18.35 22.21 -4.44
C THR A 571 -17.42 23.23 -3.81
N ASP A 572 -17.70 24.52 -4.02
CA ASP A 572 -17.09 25.58 -3.23
C ASP A 572 -17.60 25.47 -1.79
N VAL A 573 -16.67 25.28 -0.86
CA VAL A 573 -16.93 25.11 0.58
C VAL A 573 -16.37 26.25 1.42
N GLY A 574 -15.67 27.23 0.84
CA GLY A 574 -15.07 28.29 1.62
C GLY A 574 -14.04 29.13 0.88
N GLU A 575 -13.19 29.81 1.63
CA GLU A 575 -12.16 30.72 1.13
C GLU A 575 -10.88 30.59 1.95
N PHE A 576 -9.72 30.64 1.28
CA PHE A 576 -8.44 30.82 1.93
C PHE A 576 -8.26 32.28 2.33
N THR A 577 -7.78 32.52 3.55
CA THR A 577 -7.63 33.86 4.14
C THR A 577 -6.20 34.08 4.61
N ASP A 578 -5.88 35.30 5.05
CA ASP A 578 -4.62 35.69 5.70
C ASP A 578 -4.84 36.02 7.20
N SER A 579 -5.92 35.51 7.78
CA SER A 579 -6.42 35.89 9.12
C SER A 579 -5.59 35.36 10.30
N GLY A 580 -4.66 34.44 10.05
CA GLY A 580 -3.93 33.69 11.08
C GLY A 580 -4.73 32.56 11.74
N VAL A 581 -5.93 32.27 11.23
CA VAL A 581 -6.91 31.39 11.88
C VAL A 581 -7.51 30.39 10.90
N PHE A 582 -7.68 29.15 11.36
CA PHE A 582 -8.57 28.16 10.76
C PHE A 582 -9.98 28.31 11.34
N HIS A 583 -10.83 29.04 10.62
CA HIS A 583 -12.20 29.36 11.01
C HIS A 583 -13.19 28.43 10.31
N VAL A 584 -13.83 27.55 11.08
CA VAL A 584 -14.83 26.62 10.56
C VAL A 584 -16.20 27.04 11.06
N VAL A 585 -17.14 27.17 10.12
CA VAL A 585 -18.54 27.51 10.38
C VAL A 585 -19.48 26.42 9.86
N TYR A 586 -20.71 26.41 10.38
CA TYR A 586 -21.84 25.70 9.81
C TYR A 586 -22.94 26.72 9.55
N GLY A 587 -23.00 27.25 8.33
CA GLY A 587 -23.82 28.43 8.01
C GLY A 587 -23.35 29.64 8.82
N ASP A 588 -24.20 30.14 9.72
CA ASP A 588 -23.90 31.29 10.57
C ASP A 588 -23.22 30.91 11.92
N GLU A 589 -23.21 29.63 12.29
CA GLU A 589 -22.64 29.16 13.56
C GLU A 589 -21.12 28.95 13.44
N THR A 590 -20.33 29.57 14.31
CA THR A 590 -18.89 29.24 14.41
C THR A 590 -18.70 27.97 15.22
N VAL A 591 -18.18 26.92 14.56
CA VAL A 591 -18.03 25.59 15.15
C VAL A 591 -16.57 25.27 15.51
N ALA A 592 -15.59 25.89 14.84
CA ALA A 592 -14.19 25.88 15.28
C ALA A 592 -13.47 27.19 14.94
N HIS A 593 -12.57 27.63 15.81
CA HIS A 593 -11.77 28.83 15.61
C HIS A 593 -10.38 28.65 16.23
N LEU A 594 -9.46 28.06 15.47
CA LEU A 594 -8.11 27.69 15.93
C LEU A 594 -7.06 28.59 15.28
N SER A 595 -6.07 29.07 16.04
CA SER A 595 -4.93 29.75 15.41
C SER A 595 -4.12 28.75 14.61
N MET A 596 -3.62 29.17 13.45
CA MET A 596 -2.77 28.32 12.59
C MET A 596 -1.51 27.88 13.33
N GLU A 597 -0.92 28.79 14.11
CA GLU A 597 0.27 28.52 14.94
C GLU A 597 0.02 27.39 15.95
N PHE A 598 -1.11 27.43 16.68
CA PHE A 598 -1.39 26.40 17.68
C PHE A 598 -1.80 25.07 17.03
N LEU A 599 -2.61 25.12 15.97
CA LEU A 599 -3.01 23.92 15.24
C LEU A 599 -1.79 23.10 14.77
N HIS A 600 -0.75 23.76 14.27
CA HIS A 600 0.40 23.07 13.67
C HIS A 600 1.66 22.98 14.52
N GLY A 601 1.81 23.81 15.56
CA GLY A 601 3.00 23.84 16.41
C GLY A 601 2.72 23.89 17.92
N GLY A 602 1.47 23.62 18.33
CA GLY A 602 1.07 23.60 19.74
C GLY A 602 1.36 22.29 20.47
N ASP A 603 1.70 21.21 19.76
CA ASP A 603 1.93 19.90 20.36
C ASP A 603 3.28 19.85 21.11
N PRO A 604 3.31 19.23 22.32
CA PRO A 604 4.54 19.06 23.07
C PRO A 604 5.45 18.03 22.42
N ARG A 605 6.74 18.33 22.43
CA ARG A 605 7.75 17.46 21.82
C ARG A 605 8.00 16.20 22.65
N LEU A 606 7.81 15.04 22.02
CA LEU A 606 8.04 13.72 22.62
C LEU A 606 9.53 13.47 22.94
N ARG A 607 9.78 12.82 24.08
CA ARG A 607 11.13 12.40 24.54
C ARG A 607 11.15 10.91 24.80
N ILE A 608 12.02 10.16 24.10
CA ILE A 608 12.03 8.69 24.15
C ILE A 608 13.43 8.17 24.54
N PRO A 609 13.56 7.36 25.60
CA PRO A 609 14.82 6.66 25.88
C PRO A 609 15.03 5.51 24.90
N ALA A 610 16.28 5.27 24.51
CA ALA A 610 16.65 4.14 23.67
C ALA A 610 17.81 3.36 24.31
N ARG A 611 17.71 2.03 24.37
CA ARG A 611 18.72 1.14 24.96
C ARG A 611 18.89 -0.11 24.09
N PHE A 612 20.06 -0.29 23.49
CA PHE A 612 20.32 -1.45 22.64
C PHE A 612 21.06 -2.55 23.40
N ALA A 613 20.55 -3.77 23.31
CA ALA A 613 21.22 -4.97 23.78
C ALA A 613 21.30 -5.94 22.59
N PRO A 614 22.50 -6.26 22.07
CA PRO A 614 22.63 -7.20 20.96
C PRO A 614 22.02 -8.55 21.33
N PRO A 615 21.11 -9.10 20.51
CA PRO A 615 20.53 -10.42 20.76
C PRO A 615 21.53 -11.53 20.42
N THR A 616 21.37 -12.68 21.07
CA THR A 616 22.07 -13.92 20.73
C THR A 616 21.04 -15.00 20.45
N HIS A 617 21.19 -15.68 19.33
CA HIS A 617 20.26 -16.69 18.85
C HIS A 617 20.90 -18.07 18.80
N ALA A 618 20.04 -19.09 18.83
CA ALA A 618 20.45 -20.45 18.55
C ALA A 618 20.98 -20.56 17.12
N GLU A 619 22.10 -21.28 16.99
CA GLU A 619 22.62 -21.72 15.69
C GLU A 619 22.38 -23.23 15.58
N PRO A 620 22.29 -23.77 14.36
CA PRO A 620 22.05 -25.19 14.23
C PRO A 620 23.31 -25.98 14.62
N GLU A 621 23.12 -27.05 15.38
CA GLU A 621 24.19 -27.95 15.84
C GLU A 621 24.41 -29.13 14.87
N ASP A 622 23.56 -29.25 13.85
CA ASP A 622 23.58 -30.33 12.86
C ASP A 622 24.64 -30.10 11.76
N SER A 623 25.08 -31.20 11.14
CA SER A 623 25.95 -31.13 9.98
C SER A 623 25.20 -30.56 8.77
N PRO A 624 25.91 -29.92 7.81
CA PRO A 624 25.32 -29.50 6.56
C PRO A 624 24.58 -30.63 5.84
N PRO A 625 23.60 -30.32 4.98
CA PRO A 625 22.87 -31.33 4.20
C PRO A 625 23.83 -32.17 3.34
N GLU A 626 23.62 -33.50 3.34
CA GLU A 626 24.41 -34.41 2.49
C GLU A 626 24.12 -34.21 1.00
N ASP A 627 22.86 -33.92 0.64
CA ASP A 627 22.40 -33.66 -0.73
C ASP A 627 21.99 -32.20 -0.91
N LEU A 628 22.90 -31.40 -1.49
CA LEU A 628 22.67 -29.99 -1.76
C LEU A 628 21.76 -29.74 -2.96
N GLY A 629 21.58 -30.72 -3.86
CA GLY A 629 20.62 -30.65 -4.96
C GLY A 629 19.18 -30.75 -4.46
N ALA A 630 18.92 -31.71 -3.56
CA ALA A 630 17.66 -31.81 -2.85
C ALA A 630 17.40 -30.57 -1.98
N ALA A 631 18.41 -30.10 -1.24
CA ALA A 631 18.29 -28.89 -0.43
C ALA A 631 17.93 -27.65 -1.27
N LEU A 632 18.58 -27.44 -2.42
CA LEU A 632 18.24 -26.35 -3.33
C LEU A 632 16.80 -26.46 -3.86
N THR A 633 16.37 -27.67 -4.23
CA THR A 633 15.01 -27.91 -4.73
C THR A 633 13.96 -27.61 -3.66
N GLU A 634 14.19 -28.01 -2.40
CA GLU A 634 13.34 -27.66 -1.27
C GLU A 634 13.35 -26.14 -0.98
N MET A 635 14.52 -25.50 -1.02
CA MET A 635 14.66 -24.06 -0.83
C MET A 635 13.85 -23.25 -1.85
N VAL A 636 13.92 -23.62 -3.13
CA VAL A 636 13.17 -22.97 -4.22
C VAL A 636 11.65 -23.08 -4.03
N ALA A 637 11.17 -24.10 -3.32
CA ALA A 637 9.76 -24.30 -2.99
C ALA A 637 9.28 -23.51 -1.75
N ARG A 638 10.18 -22.89 -0.97
CA ARG A 638 9.79 -22.19 0.27
C ARG A 638 8.92 -20.98 -0.02
N LEU A 639 8.00 -20.66 0.90
CA LEU A 639 7.04 -19.56 0.76
C LEU A 639 7.68 -18.22 0.36
N ASN A 640 8.84 -17.89 0.94
CA ASN A 640 9.54 -16.63 0.69
C ASN A 640 10.39 -16.62 -0.59
N LEU A 641 10.51 -17.76 -1.27
CA LEU A 641 11.37 -17.95 -2.46
C LEU A 641 10.60 -18.45 -3.68
N CYS A 642 9.45 -19.09 -3.49
CA CYS A 642 8.64 -19.68 -4.55
C CYS A 642 7.93 -18.61 -5.41
N SER A 643 7.29 -19.05 -6.50
CA SER A 643 6.61 -18.16 -7.43
C SER A 643 5.29 -17.62 -6.88
N GLY A 644 5.16 -16.29 -6.86
CA GLY A 644 3.89 -15.58 -6.65
C GLY A 644 3.04 -15.38 -7.92
N GLU A 645 3.44 -15.98 -9.05
CA GLU A 645 2.89 -15.74 -10.40
C GLU A 645 1.36 -15.83 -10.46
N GLN A 646 0.75 -16.86 -9.87
CA GLN A 646 -0.70 -17.09 -9.95
C GLN A 646 -1.51 -15.88 -9.48
N LYS A 647 -1.08 -15.26 -8.37
CA LYS A 647 -1.79 -14.09 -7.83
C LYS A 647 -1.39 -12.82 -8.57
N ALA A 648 -0.12 -12.67 -8.90
CA ALA A 648 0.38 -11.49 -9.58
C ALA A 648 -0.27 -11.29 -10.96
N ARG A 649 -0.60 -12.37 -11.69
CA ARG A 649 -1.28 -12.30 -13.00
C ARG A 649 -2.70 -11.74 -12.98
N HIS A 650 -3.32 -11.57 -11.80
CA HIS A 650 -4.63 -10.92 -11.69
C HIS A 650 -4.54 -9.38 -11.68
N TYR A 651 -3.36 -8.84 -11.45
CA TYR A 651 -3.09 -7.41 -11.57
C TYR A 651 -2.93 -7.07 -13.06
N ASP A 652 -3.51 -5.95 -13.48
CA ASP A 652 -3.21 -5.42 -14.81
C ASP A 652 -1.73 -4.97 -14.87
N HIS A 653 -1.02 -5.30 -15.95
CA HIS A 653 0.39 -4.93 -16.15
C HIS A 653 0.63 -4.12 -17.44
N GLU A 654 -0.41 -3.86 -18.22
CA GLU A 654 -0.29 -3.47 -19.63
C GLU A 654 -1.07 -2.20 -19.99
N VAL A 655 -2.00 -1.73 -19.15
CA VAL A 655 -2.65 -0.44 -19.35
C VAL A 655 -1.58 0.64 -19.58
N LYS A 656 -1.84 1.55 -20.53
CA LYS A 656 -0.89 2.54 -21.10
C LYS A 656 0.21 2.00 -22.02
N GLY A 657 0.55 0.70 -22.00
CA GLY A 657 1.53 0.12 -22.91
C GLY A 657 2.94 0.70 -22.79
N LEU A 658 3.37 1.04 -21.56
CA LEU A 658 4.68 1.65 -21.27
C LEU A 658 5.70 0.66 -20.66
N THR A 659 5.27 -0.53 -20.26
CA THR A 659 6.13 -1.53 -19.62
C THR A 659 7.11 -2.14 -20.63
N VAL A 660 8.40 -2.12 -20.32
CA VAL A 660 9.49 -2.70 -21.13
C VAL A 660 9.97 -4.01 -20.53
N VAL A 661 10.40 -3.99 -19.26
CA VAL A 661 10.70 -5.20 -18.49
C VAL A 661 9.54 -5.43 -17.53
N LYS A 662 8.81 -6.53 -17.78
CA LYS A 662 7.61 -6.91 -17.04
C LYS A 662 7.94 -7.51 -15.66
N PRO A 663 6.97 -7.60 -14.73
CA PRO A 663 7.19 -8.22 -13.43
C PRO A 663 7.72 -9.67 -13.51
N PHE A 664 7.35 -10.41 -14.55
CA PHE A 664 7.85 -11.75 -14.86
C PHE A 664 8.52 -11.77 -16.23
N VAL A 665 9.67 -12.44 -16.31
CA VAL A 665 10.56 -12.51 -17.48
C VAL A 665 10.96 -13.96 -17.77
N GLY A 666 11.83 -14.16 -18.75
CA GLY A 666 12.24 -15.46 -19.25
C GLY A 666 11.34 -15.99 -20.35
N VAL A 667 11.69 -17.15 -20.91
CA VAL A 667 11.01 -17.81 -22.04
C VAL A 667 9.53 -18.06 -21.72
N GLY A 668 9.24 -18.49 -20.49
CA GLY A 668 7.87 -18.72 -20.00
C GLY A 668 7.17 -17.49 -19.41
N ALA A 669 7.84 -16.33 -19.34
CA ALA A 669 7.38 -15.15 -18.61
C ALA A 669 6.85 -15.49 -17.20
N ASP A 670 7.61 -16.33 -16.48
CA ASP A 670 7.18 -16.99 -15.25
C ASP A 670 8.19 -16.97 -14.11
N VAL A 671 9.30 -16.24 -14.29
CA VAL A 671 10.27 -15.97 -13.24
C VAL A 671 10.27 -14.47 -12.92
N PRO A 672 10.17 -14.05 -11.65
CA PRO A 672 10.17 -12.64 -11.29
C PRO A 672 11.40 -11.91 -11.81
N ALA A 673 11.23 -10.69 -12.32
CA ALA A 673 12.33 -9.84 -12.77
C ALA A 673 13.10 -9.21 -11.58
N GLU A 674 14.40 -8.96 -11.75
CA GLU A 674 15.19 -8.26 -10.72
C GLU A 674 14.70 -6.83 -10.50
N ALA A 675 14.37 -6.13 -11.58
CA ALA A 675 13.73 -4.82 -11.59
C ALA A 675 12.78 -4.74 -12.79
N THR A 676 11.84 -3.79 -12.76
CA THR A 676 10.93 -3.52 -13.88
C THR A 676 11.28 -2.20 -14.52
N VAL A 677 11.15 -2.12 -15.85
CA VAL A 677 11.58 -0.96 -16.65
C VAL A 677 10.39 -0.42 -17.42
N PHE A 678 10.23 0.89 -17.41
CA PHE A 678 9.13 1.61 -18.04
C PHE A 678 9.65 2.68 -18.98
N LEU A 679 8.96 2.89 -20.09
CA LEU A 679 9.04 4.14 -20.84
C LEU A 679 8.40 5.27 -20.05
N VAL A 680 8.99 6.47 -20.11
CA VAL A 680 8.36 7.68 -19.57
C VAL A 680 7.14 8.07 -20.40
N ARG A 681 7.24 7.94 -21.73
CA ARG A 681 6.14 8.22 -22.67
C ARG A 681 6.38 7.54 -24.01
N HIS A 682 5.33 7.41 -24.80
CA HIS A 682 5.44 6.95 -26.18
C HIS A 682 6.34 7.86 -27.03
N GLY A 683 7.11 7.26 -27.93
CA GLY A 683 8.02 7.98 -28.84
C GLY A 683 9.34 8.44 -28.21
N SER A 684 9.54 8.24 -26.90
CA SER A 684 10.82 8.42 -26.22
C SER A 684 11.50 7.08 -25.98
N LEU A 685 12.83 7.09 -25.79
CA LEU A 685 13.59 5.95 -25.27
C LEU A 685 14.00 6.13 -23.80
N HIS A 686 13.75 7.32 -23.25
CA HIS A 686 13.93 7.57 -21.82
C HIS A 686 12.94 6.73 -21.02
N GLY A 687 13.46 6.11 -19.97
CA GLY A 687 12.70 5.26 -19.09
C GLY A 687 13.13 5.40 -17.64
N TYR A 688 12.38 4.75 -16.79
CA TYR A 688 12.70 4.60 -15.38
C TYR A 688 12.62 3.14 -14.96
N VAL A 689 13.32 2.81 -13.89
CA VAL A 689 13.52 1.46 -13.39
C VAL A 689 13.04 1.41 -11.94
N LEU A 690 12.20 0.43 -11.61
CA LEU A 690 11.67 0.22 -10.27
C LEU A 690 12.24 -1.06 -9.66
N SER A 691 12.69 -0.96 -8.42
CA SER A 691 13.12 -2.08 -7.60
C SER A 691 12.84 -1.79 -6.12
N GLU A 692 13.08 -2.80 -5.29
CA GLU A 692 13.04 -2.65 -3.84
C GLU A 692 14.07 -3.56 -3.17
N GLY A 693 14.34 -3.30 -1.90
CA GLY A 693 14.93 -4.24 -0.97
C GLY A 693 14.10 -4.31 0.30
N VAL A 694 13.89 -5.53 0.80
CA VAL A 694 13.15 -5.80 2.04
C VAL A 694 13.52 -7.18 2.58
N ASN A 695 14.03 -7.22 3.80
CA ASN A 695 14.24 -8.47 4.52
C ASN A 695 14.13 -8.22 6.04
N PRO A 696 12.93 -8.43 6.63
CA PRO A 696 12.72 -8.16 8.05
C PRO A 696 13.48 -9.12 8.96
N PHE A 697 13.95 -10.27 8.47
CA PHE A 697 14.64 -11.27 9.29
C PHE A 697 16.02 -10.83 9.77
N TYR A 698 16.65 -9.90 9.06
CA TYR A 698 17.92 -9.30 9.52
C TYR A 698 17.72 -8.43 10.77
N SER A 699 16.51 -7.90 10.99
CA SER A 699 16.18 -7.10 12.19
C SER A 699 16.26 -7.90 13.48
N ASP A 700 16.12 -9.23 13.40
CA ASP A 700 16.24 -10.12 14.54
C ASP A 700 17.67 -10.09 15.12
N ILE A 701 18.66 -9.72 14.31
CA ILE A 701 20.08 -9.67 14.71
C ILE A 701 20.56 -8.22 14.83
N ASP A 702 20.41 -7.42 13.76
CA ASP A 702 20.92 -6.05 13.71
C ASP A 702 20.19 -5.21 12.65
N THR A 703 19.41 -4.22 13.09
CA THR A 703 18.67 -3.31 12.20
C THR A 703 19.55 -2.32 11.43
N HIS A 704 20.79 -2.06 11.87
CA HIS A 704 21.76 -1.29 11.09
C HIS A 704 22.22 -2.09 9.86
N ALA A 705 22.58 -3.36 10.06
CA ALA A 705 22.93 -4.27 8.97
C ALA A 705 21.74 -4.53 8.04
N MET A 706 20.53 -4.68 8.59
CA MET A 706 19.30 -4.76 7.79
C MET A 706 19.20 -3.57 6.83
N ALA A 707 19.35 -2.34 7.32
CA ALA A 707 19.25 -1.14 6.49
C ALA A 707 20.28 -1.11 5.36
N HIS A 708 21.55 -1.44 5.65
CA HIS A 708 22.59 -1.56 4.61
C HIS A 708 22.21 -2.56 3.54
N MET A 709 21.75 -3.73 3.94
CA MET A 709 21.44 -4.84 3.04
C MET A 709 20.23 -4.57 2.16
N VAL A 710 19.17 -3.93 2.68
CA VAL A 710 17.98 -3.62 1.87
C VAL A 710 18.23 -2.46 0.91
N VAL A 711 19.03 -1.45 1.29
CA VAL A 711 19.48 -0.41 0.36
C VAL A 711 20.34 -1.02 -0.75
N ASP A 712 21.28 -1.88 -0.37
CA ASP A 712 22.14 -2.60 -1.32
C ASP A 712 21.35 -3.44 -2.32
N GLU A 713 20.38 -4.23 -1.85
CA GLU A 713 19.52 -5.04 -2.71
C GLU A 713 18.72 -4.17 -3.70
N ALA A 714 18.14 -3.06 -3.22
CA ALA A 714 17.42 -2.12 -4.08
C ALA A 714 18.35 -1.55 -5.18
N VAL A 715 19.54 -1.08 -4.82
CA VAL A 715 20.54 -0.51 -5.74
C VAL A 715 21.10 -1.55 -6.70
N ARG A 716 21.43 -2.76 -6.24
CA ARG A 716 21.92 -3.84 -7.13
C ARG A 716 20.89 -4.21 -8.17
N ARG A 717 19.60 -4.28 -7.82
CA ARG A 717 18.53 -4.53 -8.79
C ARG A 717 18.43 -3.43 -9.84
N GLN A 718 18.59 -2.17 -9.45
CA GLN A 718 18.66 -1.03 -10.39
C GLN A 718 19.82 -1.20 -11.39
N VAL A 719 21.02 -1.45 -10.88
CA VAL A 719 22.22 -1.64 -11.71
C VAL A 719 22.09 -2.86 -12.62
N ALA A 720 21.59 -3.99 -12.10
CA ALA A 720 21.40 -5.22 -12.86
C ALA A 720 20.45 -5.04 -14.05
N ALA A 721 19.44 -4.17 -13.93
CA ALA A 721 18.55 -3.83 -15.04
C ALA A 721 19.11 -2.76 -15.98
N GLY A 722 20.22 -2.09 -15.62
CA GLY A 722 20.88 -1.06 -16.43
C GLY A 722 20.48 0.37 -16.09
N ALA A 723 19.91 0.62 -14.91
CA ALA A 723 19.67 1.99 -14.45
C ALA A 723 21.00 2.72 -14.18
N ARG A 724 20.97 4.04 -14.35
CA ARG A 724 22.08 4.92 -14.04
C ARG A 724 22.28 5.07 -12.54
N LEU A 725 23.44 4.69 -12.02
CA LEU A 725 23.72 4.71 -10.59
C LEU A 725 23.75 6.14 -10.02
N ASP A 726 24.08 7.14 -10.85
CA ASP A 726 24.04 8.57 -10.48
C ASP A 726 22.65 9.21 -10.55
N ARG A 727 21.60 8.43 -10.84
CA ARG A 727 20.20 8.87 -10.99
C ARG A 727 19.23 7.87 -10.35
N ILE A 728 19.61 7.32 -9.21
CA ILE A 728 18.72 6.51 -8.36
C ILE A 728 18.25 7.38 -7.19
N ALA A 729 16.94 7.43 -6.96
CA ALA A 729 16.34 7.94 -5.73
C ALA A 729 15.71 6.80 -4.94
N LEU A 730 15.66 6.95 -3.62
CA LEU A 730 15.16 5.96 -2.67
C LEU A 730 13.92 6.48 -1.94
N LEU A 731 13.09 5.55 -1.48
CA LEU A 731 11.98 5.80 -0.57
C LEU A 731 12.10 4.91 0.66
N ASP A 732 11.85 5.46 1.83
CA ASP A 732 11.94 4.77 3.12
C ASP A 732 10.57 4.51 3.75
N ASN A 733 10.20 3.22 3.87
CA ASN A 733 8.95 2.82 4.51
C ASN A 733 9.23 1.97 5.75
N PHE A 734 9.02 2.56 6.93
CA PHE A 734 9.23 1.92 8.22
C PHE A 734 7.93 1.31 8.74
N CYS A 735 7.91 0.01 9.00
CA CYS A 735 6.86 -0.65 9.77
C CYS A 735 7.48 -1.17 11.07
N TRP A 736 7.15 -0.52 12.19
CA TRP A 736 7.80 -0.76 13.47
C TRP A 736 6.80 -1.18 14.54
N PRO A 737 7.16 -2.14 15.43
CA PRO A 737 6.46 -2.31 16.69
C PRO A 737 6.61 -1.05 17.55
N ASP A 738 5.72 -0.84 18.50
CA ASP A 738 5.68 0.33 19.36
C ASP A 738 7.04 0.59 20.04
N PRO A 739 7.74 1.69 19.71
CA PRO A 739 9.03 2.01 20.30
C PRO A 739 8.92 2.81 21.62
N VAL A 740 7.72 3.12 22.09
CA VAL A 740 7.51 3.90 23.32
C VAL A 740 7.39 2.98 24.53
N GLU A 741 8.32 3.09 25.46
CA GLU A 741 8.33 2.28 26.70
C GLU A 741 7.12 2.61 27.59
N SER A 742 6.42 1.57 28.04
CA SER A 742 5.28 1.67 28.97
C SER A 742 5.15 0.38 29.79
N PRO A 743 4.34 0.33 30.86
CA PRO A 743 4.12 -0.91 31.61
C PRO A 743 3.58 -2.07 30.74
N GLN A 744 2.84 -1.75 29.69
CA GLN A 744 2.31 -2.71 28.70
C GLN A 744 3.30 -2.96 27.54
N ASN A 745 4.37 -2.17 27.43
CA ASN A 745 5.41 -2.25 26.42
C ASN A 745 6.83 -2.07 27.03
N PRO A 746 7.28 -3.01 27.89
CA PRO A 746 8.53 -2.86 28.64
C PRO A 746 9.80 -2.93 27.77
N ASP A 747 9.69 -3.43 26.54
CA ASP A 747 10.79 -3.53 25.57
C ASP A 747 10.81 -2.33 24.59
N GLY A 748 9.99 -1.30 24.80
CA GLY A 748 9.91 -0.11 23.95
C GLY A 748 11.27 0.57 23.74
N ALA A 749 12.08 0.74 24.80
CA ALA A 749 13.40 1.35 24.68
C ALA A 749 14.36 0.55 23.78
N HIS A 750 14.22 -0.78 23.72
CA HIS A 750 14.98 -1.62 22.79
C HIS A 750 14.52 -1.42 21.35
N LYS A 751 13.20 -1.43 21.11
CA LYS A 751 12.60 -1.16 19.80
C LYS A 751 12.96 0.23 19.28
N MET A 752 13.02 1.23 20.16
CA MET A 752 13.50 2.57 19.80
C MET A 752 14.98 2.56 19.40
N ALA A 753 15.83 1.82 20.11
CA ALA A 753 17.23 1.70 19.74
C ALA A 753 17.42 0.98 18.41
N GLN A 754 16.62 -0.06 18.13
CA GLN A 754 16.56 -0.68 16.82
C GLN A 754 16.19 0.34 15.73
N LEU A 755 15.22 1.23 15.98
CA LEU A 755 14.81 2.27 15.02
C LEU A 755 15.95 3.25 14.73
N VAL A 756 16.62 3.74 15.78
CA VAL A 756 17.81 4.61 15.63
C VAL A 756 18.89 3.93 14.76
N ARG A 757 19.16 2.64 15.02
CA ARG A 757 20.15 1.86 14.26
C ARG A 757 19.76 1.71 12.79
N ALA A 758 18.48 1.47 12.49
CA ALA A 758 17.99 1.39 11.12
C ALA A 758 18.16 2.72 10.38
N CYS A 759 17.79 3.85 11.02
CA CYS A 759 17.96 5.18 10.43
C CYS A 759 19.43 5.52 10.16
N ARG A 760 20.36 5.14 11.05
CA ARG A 760 21.81 5.30 10.84
C ARG A 760 22.31 4.51 9.64
N GLY A 761 21.96 3.22 9.56
CA GLY A 761 22.37 2.39 8.43
C GLY A 761 21.78 2.86 7.11
N LEU A 762 20.53 3.34 7.13
CA LEU A 762 19.89 3.94 5.95
C LEU A 762 20.62 5.20 5.49
N TYR A 763 20.98 6.10 6.42
CA TYR A 763 21.76 7.31 6.12
C TYR A 763 23.10 6.94 5.48
N GLU A 764 23.86 6.05 6.12
CA GLU A 764 25.21 5.66 5.68
C GLU A 764 25.17 5.04 4.27
N ALA A 765 24.24 4.12 4.03
CA ALA A 765 24.11 3.47 2.73
C ALA A 765 23.60 4.42 1.63
N ALA A 766 22.59 5.25 1.93
CA ALA A 766 22.06 6.23 0.97
C ALA A 766 23.13 7.25 0.54
N VAL A 767 23.89 7.78 1.50
CA VAL A 767 24.99 8.72 1.23
C VAL A 767 26.09 8.04 0.40
N ALA A 768 26.51 6.84 0.79
CA ALA A 768 27.60 6.14 0.11
C ALA A 768 27.27 5.75 -1.34
N PHE A 769 26.03 5.35 -1.62
CA PHE A 769 25.59 5.09 -3.00
C PHE A 769 25.24 6.36 -3.77
N GLY A 770 25.16 7.53 -3.10
CA GLY A 770 24.75 8.78 -3.72
C GLY A 770 23.27 8.77 -4.13
N ALA A 771 22.43 8.06 -3.38
CA ALA A 771 21.02 7.84 -3.69
C ALA A 771 20.15 8.55 -2.63
N PRO A 772 19.56 9.71 -2.94
CA PRO A 772 18.81 10.50 -1.96
C PRO A 772 17.45 9.88 -1.63
N LEU A 773 16.98 10.11 -0.41
CA LEU A 773 15.62 9.76 0.04
C LEU A 773 14.67 10.88 -0.39
N ILE A 774 13.69 10.59 -1.23
CA ILE A 774 12.82 11.63 -1.83
C ILE A 774 11.42 11.66 -1.22
N SER A 775 10.95 10.52 -0.71
CA SER A 775 9.69 10.37 0.01
C SER A 775 9.72 9.11 0.86
N GLY A 776 8.78 8.95 1.77
CA GLY A 776 8.72 7.82 2.67
C GLY A 776 7.44 7.82 3.49
N LYS A 777 7.34 6.84 4.39
CA LYS A 777 6.28 6.73 5.38
C LYS A 777 6.77 5.95 6.59
N ASP A 778 6.19 6.25 7.73
CA ASP A 778 6.33 5.41 8.90
C ASP A 778 4.97 4.96 9.46
N SER A 779 4.90 3.68 9.78
CA SER A 779 3.82 3.04 10.50
C SER A 779 4.38 2.55 11.82
N MET A 780 4.12 3.31 12.87
CA MET A 780 4.43 2.94 14.24
C MET A 780 3.24 2.19 14.85
N LYS A 781 3.47 1.38 15.89
CA LYS A 781 2.43 0.56 16.56
C LYS A 781 1.97 -0.67 15.76
N ASN A 782 2.89 -1.38 15.12
CA ASN A 782 2.59 -2.67 14.49
C ASN A 782 2.60 -3.83 15.51
N ASP A 783 1.77 -3.69 16.54
CA ASP A 783 1.50 -4.69 17.56
C ASP A 783 0.00 -5.03 17.56
N SER A 784 -0.32 -6.27 17.89
CA SER A 784 -1.69 -6.75 18.05
C SER A 784 -1.82 -7.49 19.38
N THR A 785 -2.81 -7.11 20.20
CA THR A 785 -3.11 -7.77 21.46
C THR A 785 -4.53 -8.30 21.42
N MET A 786 -4.69 -9.59 21.11
CA MET A 786 -6.00 -10.25 20.99
C MET A 786 -6.05 -11.51 21.85
N GLY A 787 -7.15 -11.73 22.58
CA GLY A 787 -7.29 -12.89 23.46
C GLY A 787 -6.21 -13.00 24.54
N GLY A 788 -5.62 -11.86 24.96
CA GLY A 788 -4.53 -11.81 25.94
C GLY A 788 -3.13 -12.16 25.39
N VAL A 789 -3.01 -12.43 24.09
CA VAL A 789 -1.72 -12.69 23.42
C VAL A 789 -1.29 -11.45 22.65
N ARG A 790 -0.08 -10.96 22.93
CA ARG A 790 0.55 -9.88 22.16
C ARG A 790 1.47 -10.46 21.09
N VAL A 791 1.25 -10.06 19.85
CA VAL A 791 2.12 -10.36 18.70
C VAL A 791 2.64 -9.06 18.13
N SER A 792 3.96 -8.97 17.98
CA SER A 792 4.65 -7.80 17.42
C SER A 792 5.26 -8.20 16.08
N VAL A 793 5.10 -7.35 15.06
CA VAL A 793 5.82 -7.56 13.80
C VAL A 793 7.33 -7.40 14.01
N PRO A 794 8.19 -8.12 13.26
CA PRO A 794 9.60 -7.78 13.20
C PRO A 794 9.77 -6.35 12.68
N PRO A 795 10.73 -5.57 13.22
CA PRO A 795 11.08 -4.31 12.62
C PRO A 795 11.36 -4.46 11.12
N THR A 796 10.61 -3.74 10.29
CA THR A 796 10.62 -3.92 8.85
C THR A 796 10.91 -2.58 8.18
N LEU A 797 11.93 -2.56 7.33
CA LEU A 797 12.24 -1.43 6.45
C LEU A 797 12.12 -1.90 5.01
N LEU A 798 11.19 -1.29 4.27
CA LEU A 798 11.12 -1.39 2.82
C LEU A 798 11.82 -0.17 2.21
N VAL A 799 12.87 -0.43 1.43
CA VAL A 799 13.50 0.58 0.58
C VAL A 799 13.05 0.38 -0.84
N SER A 800 12.25 1.31 -1.38
CA SER A 800 11.91 1.32 -2.80
C SER A 800 12.89 2.21 -3.55
N ALA A 801 13.21 1.88 -4.79
CA ALA A 801 14.12 2.67 -5.61
C ALA A 801 13.51 3.00 -6.98
N ILE A 802 13.74 4.22 -7.44
CA ILE A 802 13.43 4.67 -8.80
C ILE A 802 14.72 5.18 -9.46
N GLY A 803 15.17 4.49 -10.50
CA GLY A 803 16.36 4.82 -11.28
C GLY A 803 16.00 5.32 -12.68
N GLN A 804 16.85 6.14 -13.28
CA GLN A 804 16.66 6.62 -14.65
C GLN A 804 17.47 5.81 -15.66
N MET A 805 16.92 5.65 -16.87
CA MET A 805 17.57 4.99 -17.99
C MET A 805 17.41 5.83 -19.26
N SER A 806 18.52 6.13 -19.92
CA SER A 806 18.50 6.96 -21.12
C SER A 806 17.96 6.24 -22.36
N ASP A 807 18.10 4.92 -22.41
CA ASP A 807 17.63 4.08 -23.51
C ASP A 807 17.15 2.72 -23.00
N VAL A 808 15.83 2.55 -22.92
CA VAL A 808 15.19 1.31 -22.43
C VAL A 808 15.55 0.05 -23.22
N ARG A 809 16.07 0.17 -24.46
CA ARG A 809 16.50 -0.98 -25.28
C ARG A 809 17.77 -1.64 -24.73
N ARG A 810 18.44 -0.99 -23.79
CA ARG A 810 19.62 -1.50 -23.08
C ARG A 810 19.27 -2.21 -21.78
N ALA A 811 17.98 -2.30 -21.43
CA ALA A 811 17.55 -3.00 -20.23
C ALA A 811 18.01 -4.47 -20.24
N VAL A 812 18.50 -4.93 -19.10
CA VAL A 812 19.00 -6.30 -18.91
C VAL A 812 18.03 -7.07 -18.00
N THR A 813 17.78 -8.34 -18.34
CA THR A 813 16.97 -9.27 -17.55
C THR A 813 17.85 -10.41 -17.02
N LEU A 814 17.33 -11.25 -16.12
CA LEU A 814 18.13 -12.30 -15.49
C LEU A 814 18.36 -13.56 -16.33
N ASP A 815 17.60 -13.77 -17.41
CA ASP A 815 17.69 -14.96 -18.26
C ASP A 815 18.88 -14.87 -19.23
N PRO A 816 19.86 -15.79 -19.19
CA PRO A 816 20.86 -15.92 -20.27
C PRO A 816 20.20 -16.17 -21.63
N LYS A 817 20.80 -15.67 -22.72
CA LYS A 817 20.12 -15.67 -24.02
C LYS A 817 20.45 -16.89 -24.88
N GLU A 818 21.63 -17.46 -24.74
CA GLU A 818 22.06 -18.61 -25.55
C GLU A 818 23.11 -19.51 -24.89
N PRO A 819 23.19 -20.80 -25.27
CA PRO A 819 24.27 -21.68 -24.86
C PRO A 819 25.65 -21.16 -25.26
N GLY A 820 26.64 -21.32 -24.39
CA GLY A 820 28.02 -20.89 -24.63
C GLY A 820 28.37 -19.50 -24.08
N GLU A 821 27.38 -18.72 -23.64
CA GLU A 821 27.61 -17.52 -22.82
C GLU A 821 28.44 -17.88 -21.57
N VAL A 822 29.37 -17.00 -21.19
CA VAL A 822 30.27 -17.18 -20.05
C VAL A 822 29.62 -16.58 -18.81
N LEU A 823 29.70 -17.29 -17.68
CA LEU A 823 29.13 -16.85 -16.40
C LEU A 823 30.22 -16.30 -15.48
N TYR A 824 29.94 -15.14 -14.88
CA TYR A 824 30.78 -14.50 -13.87
C TYR A 824 30.00 -14.27 -12.57
N LEU A 825 30.67 -14.53 -11.44
CA LEU A 825 30.27 -14.04 -10.12
C LEU A 825 31.05 -12.77 -9.83
N LEU A 826 30.32 -11.68 -9.57
CA LEU A 826 30.87 -10.44 -9.05
C LEU A 826 30.65 -10.36 -7.54
N GLY A 827 31.63 -9.85 -6.81
CA GLY A 827 31.61 -9.78 -5.35
C GLY A 827 31.94 -11.12 -4.66
N ASP A 828 32.07 -11.07 -3.33
CA ASP A 828 32.53 -12.19 -2.51
C ASP A 828 31.42 -12.75 -1.62
N THR A 829 31.45 -14.07 -1.40
CA THR A 829 30.57 -14.74 -0.43
C THR A 829 31.27 -14.85 0.91
N ARG A 830 30.57 -14.51 2.00
CA ARG A 830 31.08 -14.59 3.37
C ARG A 830 30.20 -15.52 4.21
N ASP A 831 30.69 -15.87 5.40
CA ASP A 831 29.95 -16.68 6.38
C ASP A 831 28.88 -15.85 7.08
N GLU A 832 27.81 -15.55 6.33
CA GLU A 832 26.76 -14.58 6.64
C GLU A 832 25.38 -15.19 6.41
N THR A 833 25.11 -16.31 7.10
CA THR A 833 23.81 -17.03 7.00
C THR A 833 22.79 -16.57 8.06
N GLY A 834 23.15 -15.65 8.97
CA GLY A 834 22.25 -15.14 10.00
C GLY A 834 21.05 -14.38 9.39
N GLY A 835 19.84 -14.74 9.82
CA GLY A 835 18.58 -14.20 9.29
C GLY A 835 18.20 -14.74 7.91
N SER A 836 18.99 -15.68 7.34
CA SER A 836 18.73 -16.22 6.01
C SER A 836 17.56 -17.19 5.98
N GLU A 837 16.96 -17.34 4.79
CA GLU A 837 15.95 -18.36 4.56
C GLU A 837 16.51 -19.79 4.73
N TYR A 838 17.82 -19.96 4.56
CA TYR A 838 18.51 -21.24 4.73
C TYR A 838 18.58 -21.71 6.18
N LEU A 839 18.89 -20.81 7.13
CA LEU A 839 18.86 -21.18 8.55
C LEU A 839 17.44 -21.46 9.01
N ARG A 840 16.46 -20.72 8.52
CA ARG A 840 15.03 -21.00 8.77
C ARG A 840 14.65 -22.40 8.30
N TRP A 841 15.05 -22.77 7.08
CA TRP A 841 14.87 -24.13 6.54
C TRP A 841 15.55 -25.22 7.37
N ARG A 842 16.79 -25.00 7.83
CA ARG A 842 17.49 -25.92 8.75
C ARG A 842 16.68 -26.14 10.03
N GLY A 843 16.11 -25.07 10.60
CA GLY A 843 15.33 -25.13 11.83
C GLY A 843 14.06 -25.97 11.67
N GLU A 844 13.35 -25.75 10.57
CA GLU A 844 12.16 -26.55 10.22
C GLU A 844 12.50 -28.02 10.00
N ARG A 845 13.61 -28.34 9.31
CA ARG A 845 14.07 -29.74 9.12
C ARG A 845 14.49 -30.42 10.40
N ALA A 846 15.11 -29.68 11.32
CA ALA A 846 15.42 -30.15 12.67
C ALA A 846 14.15 -30.36 13.53
N LYS A 847 12.96 -30.05 12.99
CA LYS A 847 11.67 -30.05 13.70
C LYS A 847 11.70 -29.16 14.94
N ALA A 848 12.53 -28.13 14.91
CA ALA A 848 12.50 -27.09 15.92
C ALA A 848 11.24 -26.25 15.69
N SER A 849 10.49 -25.95 16.75
CA SER A 849 9.26 -25.17 16.67
C SER A 849 9.40 -23.88 17.47
N ALA A 850 8.97 -22.77 16.88
CA ALA A 850 8.80 -21.51 17.57
C ALA A 850 7.31 -21.32 17.93
N PRO A 851 6.98 -20.75 19.12
CA PRO A 851 5.61 -20.35 19.41
C PRO A 851 5.07 -19.36 18.37
N LEU A 852 3.75 -19.33 18.19
CA LEU A 852 3.10 -18.35 17.31
C LEU A 852 3.51 -16.93 17.70
N GLY A 853 3.88 -16.11 16.71
CA GLY A 853 4.31 -14.74 16.95
C GLY A 853 5.75 -14.58 17.47
N GLN A 854 6.57 -15.63 17.42
CA GLN A 854 8.00 -15.57 17.73
C GLN A 854 8.86 -15.70 16.47
N ALA A 855 10.14 -15.33 16.57
CA ALA A 855 11.12 -15.50 15.51
C ALA A 855 11.33 -16.99 15.16
N ALA A 856 11.86 -17.26 13.98
CA ALA A 856 12.15 -18.63 13.53
C ALA A 856 13.12 -19.35 14.49
N PRO A 857 13.05 -20.69 14.61
CA PRO A 857 13.88 -21.43 15.56
C PRO A 857 15.38 -21.21 15.40
N TYR A 858 15.86 -21.14 14.14
CA TYR A 858 17.24 -20.82 13.82
C TYR A 858 17.31 -19.49 13.09
N VAL A 859 17.66 -18.45 13.85
CA VAL A 859 17.98 -17.11 13.31
C VAL A 859 19.47 -17.05 12.96
N GLY A 860 20.36 -17.61 13.78
CA GLY A 860 21.81 -17.41 13.65
C GLY A 860 22.28 -16.03 14.11
N ASN A 861 23.59 -15.81 14.17
CA ASN A 861 24.17 -14.58 14.72
C ASN A 861 24.98 -13.75 13.71
N ARG A 862 25.28 -14.32 12.54
CA ARG A 862 26.11 -13.69 11.50
C ARG A 862 25.26 -13.07 10.39
N VAL A 863 24.62 -11.94 10.71
CA VAL A 863 23.85 -11.16 9.72
C VAL A 863 24.73 -10.70 8.55
N PRO A 864 24.24 -10.71 7.30
CA PRO A 864 24.95 -10.12 6.17
C PRO A 864 25.34 -8.67 6.40
N ARG A 865 26.56 -8.31 6.01
CA ARG A 865 27.08 -6.93 6.13
C ARG A 865 27.72 -6.50 4.84
N ILE A 866 27.54 -5.23 4.49
CA ILE A 866 28.28 -4.60 3.41
C ILE A 866 28.88 -3.27 3.85
N ASP A 867 29.98 -2.92 3.20
CA ASP A 867 30.48 -1.54 3.13
C ASP A 867 30.03 -0.98 1.76
N PRO A 868 28.98 -0.14 1.74
CA PRO A 868 28.46 0.45 0.50
C PRO A 868 29.51 1.19 -0.33
N ALA A 869 30.42 1.94 0.31
CA ALA A 869 31.44 2.72 -0.38
C ALA A 869 32.47 1.80 -1.05
N ALA A 870 32.82 0.68 -0.42
CA ALA A 870 33.73 -0.31 -0.99
C ALA A 870 33.13 -1.06 -2.20
N GLN A 871 31.80 -1.15 -2.31
CA GLN A 871 31.13 -1.81 -3.45
C GLN A 871 30.99 -0.90 -4.68
N LEU A 872 31.00 0.42 -4.49
CA LEU A 872 30.71 1.39 -5.55
C LEU A 872 31.58 1.23 -6.82
N PRO A 873 32.91 0.98 -6.74
CA PRO A 873 33.72 0.76 -7.93
C PRO A 873 33.25 -0.42 -8.78
N LEU A 874 32.81 -1.50 -8.14
CA LEU A 874 32.26 -2.68 -8.83
C LEU A 874 30.95 -2.33 -9.55
N TYR A 875 30.08 -1.56 -8.89
CA TYR A 875 28.76 -1.23 -9.45
C TYR A 875 28.90 -0.30 -10.65
N ARG A 876 29.82 0.67 -10.57
CA ARG A 876 30.16 1.57 -11.69
C ARG A 876 30.77 0.82 -12.87
N ALA A 877 31.64 -0.16 -12.62
CA ALA A 877 32.21 -0.97 -13.68
C ALA A 877 31.16 -1.86 -14.36
N LEU A 878 30.21 -2.42 -13.59
CA LEU A 878 29.09 -3.18 -14.13
C LEU A 878 28.11 -2.29 -14.92
N GLU A 879 27.72 -1.13 -14.39
CA GLU A 879 26.91 -0.12 -15.08
C GLU A 879 27.52 0.22 -16.45
N ALA A 880 28.83 0.50 -16.50
CA ALA A 880 29.53 0.79 -17.74
C ALA A 880 29.54 -0.39 -18.72
N ALA A 881 29.74 -1.62 -18.23
CA ALA A 881 29.69 -2.82 -19.07
C ALA A 881 28.29 -3.08 -19.65
N ILE A 882 27.23 -2.83 -18.88
CA ILE A 882 25.84 -2.90 -19.36
C ILE A 882 25.57 -1.82 -20.41
N ALA A 883 25.99 -0.58 -20.17
CA ALA A 883 25.83 0.53 -21.12
C ALA A 883 26.52 0.25 -22.47
N GLU A 884 27.66 -0.42 -22.46
CA GLU A 884 28.38 -0.85 -23.67
C GLU A 884 27.76 -2.10 -24.34
N GLY A 885 26.76 -2.73 -23.73
CA GLY A 885 26.10 -3.93 -24.24
C GLY A 885 26.90 -5.22 -24.10
N LEU A 886 27.85 -5.26 -23.15
CA LEU A 886 28.71 -6.44 -22.92
C LEU A 886 27.98 -7.53 -22.12
N VAL A 887 27.07 -7.13 -21.23
CA VAL A 887 26.30 -8.01 -20.36
C VAL A 887 24.99 -8.42 -21.04
N ARG A 888 24.69 -9.72 -21.05
CA ARG A 888 23.52 -10.32 -21.69
C ARG A 888 22.41 -10.62 -20.69
N ALA A 889 22.79 -11.02 -19.49
CA ALA A 889 21.89 -11.24 -18.37
C ALA A 889 22.56 -10.87 -17.05
N ALA A 890 21.76 -10.44 -16.07
CA ALA A 890 22.24 -10.13 -14.72
C ALA A 890 21.21 -10.55 -13.66
N ALA A 891 21.67 -11.27 -12.64
CA ALA A 891 20.90 -11.68 -11.48
C ALA A 891 21.56 -11.19 -10.18
N VAL A 892 20.74 -11.02 -9.16
CA VAL A 892 21.14 -10.42 -7.88
C VAL A 892 20.98 -11.47 -6.76
N PRO A 893 22.07 -12.15 -6.34
CA PRO A 893 22.03 -13.00 -5.15
C PRO A 893 21.58 -12.21 -3.92
N ALA A 894 20.46 -12.60 -3.33
CA ALA A 894 19.86 -11.96 -2.15
C ALA A 894 19.29 -13.06 -1.24
N LYS A 895 18.00 -12.97 -0.87
CA LYS A 895 17.30 -14.03 -0.13
C LYS A 895 17.43 -15.38 -0.84
N GLY A 896 17.89 -16.43 -0.14
CA GLY A 896 18.18 -17.75 -0.71
C GLY A 896 19.54 -17.91 -1.39
N GLY A 897 20.36 -16.85 -1.47
CA GLY A 897 21.77 -16.91 -1.85
C GLY A 897 22.05 -17.15 -3.34
N LEU A 898 23.29 -17.56 -3.62
CA LEU A 898 23.81 -17.81 -4.97
C LEU A 898 23.10 -18.98 -5.66
N GLY A 899 22.78 -20.05 -4.91
CA GLY A 899 22.09 -21.22 -5.44
C GLY A 899 20.73 -20.85 -6.05
N LEU A 900 19.94 -20.04 -5.33
CA LEU A 900 18.64 -19.57 -5.84
C LEU A 900 18.80 -18.65 -7.06
N ALA A 901 19.77 -17.75 -7.06
CA ALA A 901 20.03 -16.87 -8.20
C ALA A 901 20.34 -17.68 -9.47
N LEU A 902 21.24 -18.67 -9.38
CA LEU A 902 21.56 -19.57 -10.49
C LEU A 902 20.34 -20.40 -10.94
N ALA A 903 19.55 -20.92 -9.99
CA ALA A 903 18.31 -21.62 -10.29
C ALA A 903 17.32 -20.72 -11.07
N ARG A 904 17.10 -19.49 -10.62
CA ARG A 904 16.22 -18.52 -11.32
C ARG A 904 16.72 -18.18 -12.72
N MET A 905 18.03 -17.98 -12.90
CA MET A 905 18.61 -17.77 -14.23
C MET A 905 18.35 -18.95 -15.17
N ALA A 906 18.60 -20.18 -14.70
CA ALA A 906 18.37 -21.41 -15.48
C ALA A 906 16.89 -21.61 -15.81
N MET A 907 15.99 -21.41 -14.83
CA MET A 907 14.54 -21.49 -15.00
C MET A 907 13.99 -20.45 -15.99
N ALA A 908 14.49 -19.21 -15.92
CA ALA A 908 14.02 -18.13 -16.79
C ALA A 908 14.48 -18.34 -18.24
N ALA A 909 15.71 -18.81 -18.46
CA ALA A 909 16.21 -19.07 -19.80
C ALA A 909 15.73 -20.39 -20.42
N GLU A 910 15.24 -21.34 -19.59
CA GLU A 910 15.03 -22.73 -20.00
C GLU A 910 16.29 -23.38 -20.61
N LEU A 911 17.45 -22.97 -20.09
CA LEU A 911 18.79 -23.45 -20.43
C LEU A 911 19.50 -23.97 -19.18
N GLY A 912 20.56 -24.76 -19.37
CA GLY A 912 21.39 -25.20 -18.26
C GLY A 912 22.51 -24.25 -17.91
N LEU A 913 23.08 -24.46 -16.73
CA LEU A 913 24.29 -23.77 -16.28
C LEU A 913 25.29 -24.81 -15.77
N SER A 914 26.52 -24.75 -16.27
CA SER A 914 27.64 -25.54 -15.77
C SER A 914 28.58 -24.60 -15.00
N VAL A 915 28.61 -24.78 -13.68
CA VAL A 915 29.20 -23.84 -12.73
C VAL A 915 30.25 -24.55 -11.87
N ARG A 916 31.33 -23.86 -11.57
CA ARG A 916 32.31 -24.19 -10.55
C ARG A 916 32.31 -23.06 -9.51
N LEU A 917 32.08 -23.41 -8.25
CA LEU A 917 32.14 -22.43 -7.17
C LEU A 917 33.57 -21.87 -7.01
N PRO A 918 33.72 -20.60 -6.62
CA PRO A 918 35.03 -20.05 -6.28
C PRO A 918 35.71 -20.88 -5.18
N LYS A 919 37.03 -21.02 -5.26
CA LYS A 919 37.80 -21.67 -4.20
C LYS A 919 37.66 -20.86 -2.91
N SER A 920 37.19 -21.51 -1.85
CA SER A 920 36.96 -20.87 -0.56
C SER A 920 37.23 -21.84 0.59
N ALA A 921 37.52 -21.28 1.76
CA ALA A 921 37.54 -22.03 3.02
C ALA A 921 36.14 -22.21 3.63
N LEU A 922 35.13 -21.54 3.06
CA LEU A 922 33.75 -21.65 3.50
C LEU A 922 33.16 -23.03 3.13
N PRO A 923 32.29 -23.60 3.98
CA PRO A 923 31.48 -24.75 3.62
C PRO A 923 30.67 -24.52 2.34
N THR A 924 30.46 -25.57 1.56
CA THR A 924 29.78 -25.49 0.26
C THR A 924 28.32 -25.02 0.38
N ASP A 925 27.60 -25.44 1.42
CA ASP A 925 26.24 -24.98 1.70
C ASP A 925 26.22 -23.47 2.01
N VAL A 926 27.20 -22.97 2.75
CA VAL A 926 27.37 -21.53 3.00
C VAL A 926 27.66 -20.78 1.70
N LEU A 927 28.51 -21.32 0.81
CA LEU A 927 28.75 -20.71 -0.51
C LEU A 927 27.49 -20.60 -1.36
N LEU A 928 26.59 -21.59 -1.28
CA LEU A 928 25.34 -21.60 -2.02
C LEU A 928 24.29 -20.68 -1.41
N PHE A 929 24.15 -20.70 -0.08
CA PHE A 929 22.96 -20.16 0.59
C PHE A 929 23.21 -18.92 1.45
N SER A 930 24.47 -18.51 1.66
CA SER A 930 24.76 -17.22 2.28
C SER A 930 24.13 -16.07 1.50
N GLU A 931 23.53 -15.13 2.22
CA GLU A 931 22.81 -13.97 1.68
C GLU A 931 23.70 -12.71 1.63
N SER A 932 25.03 -12.87 1.60
CA SER A 932 26.00 -11.78 1.43
C SER A 932 25.60 -10.79 0.32
N GLY A 933 25.64 -9.50 0.62
CA GLY A 933 25.36 -8.42 -0.33
C GLY A 933 26.55 -8.14 -1.26
N GLY A 934 26.47 -7.11 -2.09
CA GLY A 934 27.59 -6.77 -2.98
C GLY A 934 27.75 -7.66 -4.22
N ARG A 935 26.86 -8.64 -4.42
CA ARG A 935 27.05 -9.70 -5.42
C ARG A 935 26.11 -9.59 -6.62
N PHE A 936 26.62 -10.02 -7.78
CA PHE A 936 25.87 -10.23 -9.02
C PHE A 936 26.32 -11.53 -9.69
N VAL A 937 25.41 -12.17 -10.43
CA VAL A 937 25.77 -13.19 -11.41
C VAL A 937 25.43 -12.63 -12.78
N VAL A 938 26.40 -12.62 -13.70
CA VAL A 938 26.18 -12.08 -15.05
C VAL A 938 26.54 -13.10 -16.12
N SER A 939 25.80 -13.09 -17.22
CA SER A 939 26.15 -13.80 -18.44
C SER A 939 26.68 -12.83 -19.50
N VAL A 940 27.72 -13.26 -20.20
CA VAL A 940 28.44 -12.46 -21.19
C VAL A 940 28.62 -13.30 -22.45
N ALA A 941 28.33 -12.72 -23.62
CA ALA A 941 28.58 -13.38 -24.90
C ALA A 941 30.07 -13.72 -25.03
N LYS A 942 30.40 -14.89 -25.58
CA LYS A 942 31.79 -15.40 -25.58
C LYS A 942 32.77 -14.46 -26.28
N GLU A 943 32.34 -13.79 -27.34
CA GLU A 943 33.09 -12.77 -28.07
C GLU A 943 33.39 -11.51 -27.24
N ASN A 944 32.57 -11.22 -26.23
CA ASN A 944 32.72 -10.07 -25.34
C ASN A 944 33.52 -10.37 -24.07
N GLU A 945 33.93 -11.62 -23.85
CA GLU A 945 34.65 -12.11 -22.65
C GLU A 945 35.81 -11.18 -22.27
N ARG A 946 36.73 -10.92 -23.23
CA ARG A 946 37.92 -10.09 -22.98
C ARG A 946 37.59 -8.63 -22.67
N ALA A 947 36.58 -8.07 -23.35
CA ALA A 947 36.18 -6.69 -23.14
C ALA A 947 35.54 -6.50 -21.76
N PHE A 948 34.71 -7.46 -21.35
CA PHE A 948 34.12 -7.50 -20.02
C PHE A 948 35.18 -7.67 -18.93
N GLU A 949 36.09 -8.63 -19.05
CA GLU A 949 37.16 -8.85 -18.07
C GLU A 949 38.07 -7.63 -17.92
N ALA A 950 38.36 -6.92 -19.03
CA ALA A 950 39.15 -5.69 -18.99
C ALA A 950 38.44 -4.57 -18.21
N LYS A 951 37.11 -4.45 -18.32
CA LYS A 951 36.31 -3.47 -17.57
C LYS A 951 36.31 -3.75 -16.07
N LEU A 952 36.33 -5.03 -15.69
CA LEU A 952 36.26 -5.49 -14.30
C LEU A 952 37.64 -5.79 -13.71
N ALA A 953 38.72 -5.39 -14.40
CA ALA A 953 40.09 -5.67 -13.99
C ALA A 953 40.41 -5.08 -12.61
N GLY A 954 40.93 -5.91 -11.70
CA GLY A 954 41.27 -5.51 -10.34
C GLY A 954 40.08 -5.46 -9.37
N LEU A 955 38.88 -5.78 -9.82
CA LEU A 955 37.68 -5.88 -9.01
C LEU A 955 37.34 -7.35 -8.72
N ALA A 956 36.47 -7.59 -7.73
CA ALA A 956 36.00 -8.95 -7.40
C ALA A 956 35.13 -9.50 -8.53
N CYS A 957 35.76 -10.17 -9.50
CA CYS A 957 35.13 -10.76 -10.67
C CYS A 957 35.75 -12.14 -10.92
N THR A 958 34.94 -13.18 -10.77
CA THR A 958 35.38 -14.57 -10.94
C THR A 958 34.57 -15.22 -12.05
N ARG A 959 35.24 -15.76 -13.06
CA ARG A 959 34.58 -16.65 -14.03
C ARG A 959 34.18 -17.95 -13.32
N ILE A 960 32.89 -18.22 -13.27
CA ILE A 960 32.34 -19.38 -12.57
C ILE A 960 31.84 -20.46 -13.51
N GLY A 961 31.64 -20.20 -14.80
CA GLY A 961 31.05 -21.24 -15.65
C GLY A 961 30.64 -20.80 -17.04
N ARG A 962 29.67 -21.52 -17.59
CA ARG A 962 29.02 -21.24 -18.88
C ARG A 962 27.57 -21.71 -18.91
N VAL A 963 26.80 -21.13 -19.81
CA VAL A 963 25.44 -21.58 -20.16
C VAL A 963 25.53 -22.81 -21.08
N THR A 964 24.66 -23.80 -20.87
CA THR A 964 24.60 -25.06 -21.63
C THR A 964 23.23 -25.26 -22.26
N ALA A 965 23.18 -26.00 -23.37
CA ALA A 965 21.91 -26.28 -24.06
C ALA A 965 21.03 -27.28 -23.31
N GLU A 966 21.64 -28.24 -22.60
CA GLU A 966 20.89 -29.19 -21.76
C GLU A 966 20.34 -28.46 -20.53
N PRO A 967 19.02 -28.51 -20.25
CA PRO A 967 18.37 -27.71 -19.20
C PRO A 967 18.60 -28.31 -17.80
N ARG A 968 19.86 -28.28 -17.35
CA ARG A 968 20.30 -28.75 -16.03
C ARG A 968 21.18 -27.69 -15.36
N LEU A 969 20.97 -27.49 -14.06
CA LEU A 969 21.88 -26.72 -13.22
C LEU A 969 22.88 -27.69 -12.61
N VAL A 970 24.12 -27.63 -13.10
CA VAL A 970 25.24 -28.46 -12.64
C VAL A 970 26.24 -27.57 -11.94
N ILE A 971 26.44 -27.80 -10.65
CA ILE A 971 27.56 -27.23 -9.90
C ILE A 971 28.56 -28.36 -9.65
N GLU A 972 29.74 -28.26 -10.28
CA GLU A 972 30.75 -29.33 -10.30
C GLU A 972 31.05 -29.86 -8.89
N ASP A 973 30.96 -31.19 -8.72
CA ASP A 973 31.16 -31.93 -7.47
C ASP A 973 30.22 -31.52 -6.30
N VAL A 974 29.15 -30.76 -6.58
CA VAL A 974 28.24 -30.22 -5.55
C VAL A 974 26.79 -30.65 -5.79
N LEU A 975 26.21 -30.37 -6.96
CA LEU A 975 24.83 -30.75 -7.28
C LEU A 975 24.60 -30.85 -8.79
N ASP A 976 23.56 -31.60 -9.16
CA ASP A 976 23.08 -31.72 -10.53
C ASP A 976 21.54 -31.91 -10.53
N VAL A 977 20.81 -30.87 -10.89
CA VAL A 977 19.34 -30.84 -10.87
C VAL A 977 18.77 -30.39 -12.22
N THR A 978 17.60 -30.91 -12.60
CA THR A 978 16.96 -30.47 -13.85
C THR A 978 16.26 -29.13 -13.63
N VAL A 979 16.23 -28.30 -14.68
CA VAL A 979 15.45 -27.05 -14.67
C VAL A 979 13.95 -27.36 -14.52
N GLY A 980 13.48 -28.49 -15.04
CA GLY A 980 12.09 -28.93 -14.90
C GLY A 980 11.69 -29.16 -13.43
N ASP A 981 12.52 -29.88 -12.67
CA ASP A 981 12.27 -30.15 -11.25
C ASP A 981 12.29 -28.84 -10.44
N LEU A 982 13.24 -27.95 -10.73
CA LEU A 982 13.29 -26.62 -10.12
C LEU A 982 12.03 -25.80 -10.43
N LYS A 983 11.58 -25.73 -11.69
CA LYS A 983 10.36 -25.00 -12.07
C LYS A 983 9.11 -25.61 -11.41
N HIS A 984 9.03 -26.93 -11.34
CA HIS A 984 7.93 -27.60 -10.66
C HIS A 984 7.90 -27.21 -9.17
N ALA A 985 9.03 -27.36 -8.46
CA ALA A 985 9.16 -26.97 -7.05
C ALA A 985 8.85 -25.47 -6.83
N PHE A 986 9.38 -24.61 -7.71
CA PHE A 986 9.19 -23.16 -7.65
C PHE A 986 7.72 -22.75 -7.78
N LYS A 987 6.94 -23.41 -8.65
CA LYS A 987 5.55 -23.04 -8.94
C LYS A 987 4.52 -23.75 -8.06
N HIS A 988 4.84 -24.92 -7.52
CA HIS A 988 3.88 -25.78 -6.85
C HIS A 988 3.30 -25.13 -5.58
N THR A 989 4.16 -24.58 -4.70
CA THR A 989 3.79 -24.17 -3.33
C THR A 989 2.60 -23.22 -3.27
N LEU A 990 2.65 -22.08 -3.96
CA LEU A 990 1.53 -21.13 -4.03
C LEU A 990 0.60 -21.40 -5.23
N GLY A 991 0.97 -22.33 -6.12
CA GLY A 991 0.20 -22.70 -7.30
C GLY A 991 -1.08 -23.49 -6.99
N GLU A 992 -1.03 -24.34 -5.97
CA GLU A 992 -2.18 -25.13 -5.51
C GLU A 992 -3.02 -24.44 -4.41
N ALA A 993 -2.56 -23.28 -3.93
CA ALA A 993 -3.15 -22.55 -2.81
C ALA A 993 -4.56 -22.05 -3.09
#